data_AF-A0A955A787-F1
#
_entry.id   AF-A0A955A787-F1
#
_cell.length_a   1.000
_cell.length_b   1.000
_cell.length_c   1.000
_cell.angle_alpha   90.00
_cell.angle_beta   90.00
_cell.angle_gamma   90.00
#
_symmetry.space_group_name_H-M   'P 1'
#
loop_
_entity.id
_entity.type
_entity.pdbx_description
1 polymer ?
#
loop_
_entity_poly.entity_id
_entity_poly.type
_entity_poly.pdbx_seq_one_letter_code
_entity_poly.pdbx_strand_id
1 'polypeptide(L)'
;MAFVSCGSQCAANDEAVFPGHTWDTQSPAEAGLDAKRLEAFAKAVGGDGVVVRNGRMIKTWGRPDRRSDWASSCKPVISTLLLFAVEEGKLDSADTKVAPFVRARWPNRDLSAKDREMTFRQLANMTSGYARSEPPGSHWAYNDYAIKLYAELMTEVLGTSLNDAALKRLAPLDLEDGDLFGSRGGAGLNTSPRDFARIGWLWLNHCRWRELPLLNAKLFEQHCRPGVPQDLPRSRQAGDDYLKLGTHGGGSDQEFPGQGVYGLNWWFNAVMPSGERLLPHLPDDAYCTIGHVGKEVMVIVPSWKLVVAARGDWGGLRLDKTKLLREAVADGASNNQPGTPAPATPTSRAKSRGNLGKIAKWSSLEISLIGPDSRGAESPNPFDILVDVHFTSPGGRVVAVPAFYEGDGNGGLNGNLWRVRFSADELGAWSFRTQSSNRQLDGVFGAFEVVPAPSDAPDFYRWGRLEAIGTPENRLRYLKFRDGPHWLKAGCDDPENFLGKYRHYDTLSKRKAAVDYLAARGINSLYVMSHNIDGDDKDVWPWLGNTAAEAKANSAGSVRFDIAKLREWRELFEHMQRRGVVVYLVLEDDSAWKRYDHGRYFRELVARFGDLPALLFNLGEEHNENYSLSAGLALAQQLAEIDPYDHPRGIHNVNSPNDDYIDAAQIDFTSIQTGMPGKHQSLADAMQHNQIAIDWQRRCDSRRQRRLVVNFDEGRPEQQRAAWWAAYLAGGVWETHVLPPYDQPMSARERTWNELGGARAFMESLPFWLMEPHNELVRAGRAVCLARPGAAYALYLPEGGRVTVALAGDHSYQVDWWNPANPQDGVFGHTATVNGGAIELTAPGPGDWAVRIRKPPENR
;
A
#
# COMPACT_ATOMS: atom_id res chain seq x y z
N MET A 1 0.19 16.68 59.22
CA MET A 1 1.15 17.72 58.81
C MET A 1 1.23 17.73 57.29
N ALA A 2 1.26 18.95 56.76
CA ALA A 2 1.16 19.42 55.38
C ALA A 2 1.49 18.45 54.21
N PHE A 3 0.53 18.38 53.29
CA PHE A 3 0.69 18.08 51.86
C PHE A 3 1.51 19.19 51.18
N VAL A 4 2.42 18.81 50.27
CA VAL A 4 2.89 19.67 49.18
C VAL A 4 2.88 18.84 47.89
N SER A 5 1.99 19.23 46.98
CA SER A 5 1.92 18.72 45.60
C SER A 5 3.01 19.36 44.75
N CYS A 6 3.74 18.55 43.97
CA CYS A 6 4.47 19.03 42.81
C CYS A 6 3.79 18.43 41.57
N GLY A 7 3.03 19.27 40.85
CA GLY A 7 2.28 18.86 39.67
C GLY A 7 3.20 18.57 38.49
N SER A 8 3.18 17.33 38.00
CA SER A 8 3.65 16.97 36.68
C SER A 8 2.63 17.45 35.65
N GLN A 9 2.92 18.56 34.97
CA GLN A 9 2.22 18.97 33.77
C GLN A 9 2.54 17.97 32.65
N CYS A 10 1.58 17.11 32.33
CA CYS A 10 1.56 16.31 31.12
C CYS A 10 1.71 17.23 29.90
N ALA A 11 2.74 16.99 29.08
CA ALA A 11 2.79 17.56 27.74
C ALA A 11 1.67 16.91 26.91
N ALA A 12 0.71 17.71 26.47
CA ALA A 12 -0.47 17.27 25.73
C ALA A 12 -0.10 16.66 24.37
N ASN A 13 -0.79 15.56 24.03
CA ASN A 13 -0.85 14.96 22.71
C ASN A 13 -1.20 16.02 21.65
N ASP A 14 -0.39 16.16 20.60
CA ASP A 14 -0.67 17.11 19.52
C ASP A 14 -1.55 16.44 18.44
N GLU A 15 -2.72 15.98 18.86
CA GLU A 15 -3.82 15.56 17.97
C GLU A 15 -4.27 16.78 17.14
N ALA A 16 -4.52 16.59 15.83
CA ALA A 16 -4.96 17.69 14.99
C ALA A 16 -6.30 18.23 15.49
N VAL A 17 -6.33 19.51 15.89
CA VAL A 17 -7.56 20.16 16.35
C VAL A 17 -8.44 20.45 15.14
N PHE A 18 -9.74 20.14 15.25
CA PHE A 18 -10.73 20.50 14.25
C PHE A 18 -11.78 21.42 14.90
N PRO A 19 -12.19 22.50 14.23
CA PRO A 19 -13.20 23.40 14.77
C PRO A 19 -14.56 22.68 14.93
N GLY A 20 -15.38 23.23 15.83
CA GLY A 20 -16.82 22.92 15.90
C GLY A 20 -17.59 23.57 14.75
N HIS A 21 -18.85 23.92 15.01
CA HIS A 21 -19.64 24.74 14.08
C HIS A 21 -18.98 26.11 13.86
N THR A 22 -18.45 26.71 14.92
CA THR A 22 -17.59 27.90 14.86
C THR A 22 -16.12 27.52 15.09
N TRP A 23 -15.20 28.35 14.61
CA TRP A 23 -13.78 28.17 14.93
C TRP A 23 -13.48 28.51 16.39
N ASP A 24 -12.75 27.62 17.05
CA ASP A 24 -12.08 27.95 18.30
C ASP A 24 -11.01 29.01 18.05
N THR A 25 -10.94 30.02 18.92
CA THR A 25 -9.92 31.08 18.82
C THR A 25 -8.73 30.82 19.74
N GLN A 26 -7.55 31.27 19.35
CA GLN A 26 -6.33 31.28 20.16
C GLN A 26 -5.53 32.56 19.89
N SER A 27 -4.86 33.12 20.90
CA SER A 27 -4.06 34.33 20.66
C SER A 27 -2.81 34.03 19.81
N PRO A 28 -2.28 35.02 19.06
CA PRO A 28 -1.05 34.82 18.30
C PRO A 28 0.12 34.29 19.13
N ALA A 29 0.31 34.81 20.35
CA ALA A 29 1.39 34.41 21.23
C ALA A 29 1.28 32.92 21.65
N GLU A 30 0.09 32.46 22.03
CA GLU A 30 -0.16 31.06 22.38
C GLU A 30 0.03 30.12 21.18
N ALA A 31 -0.21 30.62 19.97
CA ALA A 31 0.02 29.91 18.72
C ALA A 31 1.47 30.01 18.22
N GLY A 32 2.39 30.57 19.01
CA GLY A 32 3.80 30.73 18.64
C GLY A 32 4.01 31.69 17.46
N LEU A 33 3.24 32.79 17.41
CA LEU A 33 3.32 33.85 16.41
C LEU A 33 3.51 35.21 17.08
N ASP A 34 4.36 36.06 16.49
CA ASP A 34 4.50 37.45 16.93
C ASP A 34 3.25 38.25 16.53
N ALA A 35 2.49 38.71 17.53
CA ALA A 35 1.25 39.44 17.31
C ALA A 35 1.41 40.74 16.50
N LYS A 36 2.52 41.47 16.69
CA LYS A 36 2.78 42.75 15.99
C LYS A 36 3.15 42.51 14.54
N ARG A 37 3.98 41.51 14.26
CA ARG A 37 4.35 41.12 12.90
C ARG A 37 3.15 40.52 12.16
N LEU A 38 2.31 39.75 12.85
CA LEU A 38 1.07 39.23 12.29
C LEU A 38 0.06 40.35 11.98
N GLU A 39 -0.01 41.40 12.81
CA GLU A 39 -0.77 42.63 12.51
C GLU A 39 -0.20 43.37 11.30
N ALA A 40 1.13 43.49 11.20
CA ALA A 40 1.78 44.10 10.05
C ALA A 40 1.48 43.33 8.75
N PHE A 41 1.50 41.99 8.79
CA PHE A 41 1.08 41.14 7.68
C PHE A 41 -0.39 41.39 7.29
N ALA A 42 -1.31 41.33 8.25
CA ALA A 42 -2.74 41.53 7.99
C ALA A 42 -3.03 42.93 7.42
N LYS A 43 -2.38 43.98 7.95
CA LYS A 43 -2.49 45.34 7.44
C LYS A 43 -1.90 45.49 6.04
N ALA A 44 -0.77 44.82 5.78
CA ALA A 44 -0.13 44.86 4.47
C ALA A 44 -0.99 44.16 3.41
N VAL A 45 -1.58 43.01 3.73
CA VAL A 45 -2.53 42.31 2.83
C VAL A 45 -3.81 43.12 2.67
N GLY A 46 -4.37 43.64 3.76
CA GLY A 46 -5.63 44.38 3.77
C GLY A 46 -6.84 43.50 3.42
N GLY A 47 -8.00 44.14 3.20
CA GLY A 47 -9.25 43.46 2.85
C GLY A 47 -9.80 42.57 3.98
N ASP A 48 -10.20 41.34 3.66
CA ASP A 48 -10.78 40.39 4.62
C ASP A 48 -9.92 39.13 4.68
N GLY A 49 -9.63 38.63 5.87
CA GLY A 49 -8.88 37.39 5.96
C GLY A 49 -8.82 36.76 7.34
N VAL A 50 -8.30 35.53 7.33
CA VAL A 50 -8.11 34.69 8.51
C VAL A 50 -6.74 34.02 8.49
N VAL A 51 -6.17 33.83 9.67
CA VAL A 51 -5.02 32.95 9.92
C VAL A 51 -5.48 31.84 10.86
N VAL A 52 -5.36 30.61 10.41
CA VAL A 52 -5.59 29.39 11.19
C VAL A 52 -4.24 28.73 11.44
N ARG A 53 -3.98 28.33 12.68
CA ARG A 53 -2.81 27.52 13.05
C ARG A 53 -3.23 26.49 14.08
N ASN A 54 -2.72 25.26 13.95
CA ASN A 54 -3.04 24.15 14.87
C ASN A 54 -4.57 23.99 15.07
N GLY A 55 -5.36 24.15 14.00
CA GLY A 55 -6.80 23.98 14.03
C GLY A 55 -7.60 25.07 14.74
N ARG A 56 -6.95 26.17 15.13
CA ARG A 56 -7.58 27.31 15.81
C ARG A 56 -7.44 28.59 14.99
N MET A 57 -8.44 29.44 15.08
CA MET A 57 -8.46 30.79 14.51
C MET A 57 -7.53 31.69 15.33
N ILE A 58 -6.43 32.12 14.73
CA ILE A 58 -5.41 32.92 15.41
C ILE A 58 -5.62 34.42 15.19
N LYS A 59 -6.02 34.77 13.96
CA LYS A 59 -6.26 36.16 13.61
C LYS A 59 -7.33 36.26 12.55
N THR A 60 -8.17 37.29 12.70
CA THR A 60 -9.06 37.78 11.66
C THR A 60 -8.79 39.26 11.39
N TRP A 61 -9.13 39.74 10.21
CA TRP A 61 -9.20 41.16 9.88
C TRP A 61 -10.28 41.41 8.83
N GLY A 62 -10.74 42.67 8.74
CA GLY A 62 -11.85 43.04 7.88
C GLY A 62 -13.13 42.29 8.26
N ARG A 63 -13.80 41.69 7.27
CA ARG A 63 -15.01 40.89 7.43
C ARG A 63 -14.74 39.40 7.13
N PRO A 64 -14.27 38.62 8.11
CA PRO A 64 -13.92 37.20 7.91
C PRO A 64 -15.13 36.32 7.58
N ASP A 65 -16.35 36.82 7.83
CA ASP A 65 -17.67 36.24 7.58
C ASP A 65 -18.26 36.63 6.22
N ARG A 66 -17.67 37.60 5.51
CA ARG A 66 -18.26 38.13 4.28
C ARG A 66 -18.06 37.17 3.11
N ARG A 67 -19.16 36.66 2.56
CA ARG A 67 -19.16 35.91 1.30
C ARG A 67 -18.84 36.82 0.11
N SER A 68 -17.88 36.41 -0.71
CA SER A 68 -17.58 37.05 -2.01
C SER A 68 -16.95 36.04 -2.97
N ASP A 69 -16.88 36.40 -4.25
CA ASP A 69 -16.17 35.63 -5.29
C ASP A 69 -14.68 35.46 -4.96
N TRP A 70 -14.17 34.23 -5.10
CA TRP A 70 -12.74 33.91 -4.96
C TRP A 70 -12.00 33.79 -6.30
N ALA A 71 -12.67 34.14 -7.40
CA ALA A 71 -12.07 34.13 -8.74
C ALA A 71 -11.39 32.78 -9.05
N SER A 72 -10.19 32.82 -9.63
CA SER A 72 -9.41 31.62 -9.96
C SER A 72 -9.04 30.75 -8.76
N SER A 73 -9.16 31.24 -7.53
CA SER A 73 -8.87 30.44 -6.35
C SER A 73 -9.89 29.33 -6.10
N CYS A 74 -11.00 29.31 -6.84
CA CYS A 74 -12.02 28.25 -6.79
C CYS A 74 -11.56 26.89 -7.33
N LYS A 75 -10.63 26.90 -8.30
CA LYS A 75 -10.33 25.74 -9.17
C LYS A 75 -9.88 24.50 -8.39
N PRO A 76 -9.06 24.61 -7.31
CA PRO A 76 -8.75 23.46 -6.45
C PRO A 76 -9.94 22.73 -5.85
N VAL A 77 -11.06 23.41 -5.57
CA VAL A 77 -12.26 22.75 -5.04
C VAL A 77 -12.90 21.87 -6.11
N ILE A 78 -12.91 22.32 -7.37
CA ILE A 78 -13.34 21.50 -8.52
C ILE A 78 -12.44 20.27 -8.64
N SER A 79 -11.12 20.44 -8.50
CA SER A 79 -10.16 19.32 -8.52
C SER A 79 -10.27 18.40 -7.30
N THR A 80 -10.72 18.89 -6.16
CA THR A 80 -11.09 18.03 -5.02
C THR A 80 -12.30 17.17 -5.38
N LEU A 81 -13.31 17.72 -6.05
CA LEU A 81 -14.47 16.96 -6.55
C LEU A 81 -14.09 15.93 -7.63
N LEU A 82 -13.07 16.20 -8.44
CA LEU A 82 -12.52 15.22 -9.38
C LEU A 82 -11.97 14.00 -8.62
N LEU A 83 -11.20 14.21 -7.55
CA LEU A 83 -10.67 13.10 -6.76
C LEU A 83 -11.79 12.30 -6.08
N PHE A 84 -12.81 12.96 -5.55
CA PHE A 84 -14.01 12.26 -5.05
C PHE A 84 -14.71 11.44 -6.13
N ALA A 85 -14.82 11.96 -7.36
CA ALA A 85 -15.42 11.20 -8.45
C ALA A 85 -14.61 9.94 -8.81
N VAL A 86 -13.29 10.00 -8.70
CA VAL A 86 -12.42 8.82 -8.88
C VAL A 86 -12.63 7.81 -7.75
N GLU A 87 -12.61 8.26 -6.49
CA GLU A 87 -12.80 7.39 -5.34
C GLU A 87 -14.18 6.72 -5.32
N GLU A 88 -15.20 7.42 -5.78
CA GLU A 88 -16.57 6.90 -5.91
C GLU A 88 -16.76 5.99 -7.14
N GLY A 89 -15.73 5.75 -7.95
CA GLY A 89 -15.81 4.94 -9.16
C GLY A 89 -16.63 5.57 -10.28
N LYS A 90 -16.90 6.88 -10.24
CA LYS A 90 -17.54 7.62 -11.33
C LYS A 90 -16.58 7.91 -12.48
N LEU A 91 -15.29 7.89 -12.19
CA LEU A 91 -14.19 7.95 -13.14
C LEU A 91 -13.17 6.87 -12.74
N ASP A 92 -12.61 6.17 -13.72
CA ASP A 92 -11.56 5.18 -13.45
C ASP A 92 -10.29 5.83 -12.87
N SER A 93 -9.97 7.04 -13.31
CA SER A 93 -8.87 7.87 -12.78
C SER A 93 -9.02 9.32 -13.25
N ALA A 94 -8.12 10.20 -12.78
CA ALA A 94 -8.01 11.55 -13.35
C ALA A 94 -7.59 11.53 -14.84
N ASP A 95 -7.01 10.44 -15.33
CA ASP A 95 -6.60 10.28 -16.74
C ASP A 95 -7.73 9.75 -17.63
N THR A 96 -8.94 9.55 -17.10
CA THR A 96 -10.12 9.23 -17.90
C THR A 96 -10.33 10.31 -18.97
N LYS A 97 -10.58 9.87 -20.21
CA LYS A 97 -10.81 10.74 -21.36
C LYS A 97 -12.13 11.49 -21.23
N VAL A 98 -12.15 12.75 -21.66
CA VAL A 98 -13.33 13.62 -21.52
C VAL A 98 -14.34 13.49 -22.66
N ALA A 99 -13.93 12.92 -23.80
CA ALA A 99 -14.77 12.81 -24.99
C ALA A 99 -16.15 12.14 -24.76
N PRO A 100 -16.26 11.03 -24.00
CA PRO A 100 -17.56 10.43 -23.71
C PRO A 100 -18.50 11.40 -22.98
N PHE A 101 -17.97 12.16 -22.03
CA PHE A 101 -18.73 13.11 -21.21
C PHE A 101 -19.13 14.36 -21.99
N VAL A 102 -18.29 14.82 -22.93
CA VAL A 102 -18.63 15.90 -23.86
C VAL A 102 -19.84 15.50 -24.73
N ARG A 103 -19.83 14.28 -25.28
CA ARG A 103 -20.94 13.76 -26.10
C ARG A 103 -22.21 13.53 -25.30
N ALA A 104 -22.08 13.03 -24.07
CA ALA A 104 -23.21 12.86 -23.16
C ALA A 104 -23.89 14.21 -22.86
N ARG A 105 -23.09 15.22 -22.52
CA ARG A 105 -23.59 16.56 -22.17
C ARG A 105 -24.13 17.35 -23.35
N TRP A 106 -23.45 17.30 -24.50
CA TRP A 106 -23.81 18.05 -25.71
C TRP A 106 -23.87 17.13 -26.93
N PRO A 107 -24.99 16.44 -27.18
CA PRO A 107 -25.10 15.45 -28.26
C PRO A 107 -24.76 15.97 -29.68
N ASN A 108 -24.87 17.28 -29.90
CA ASN A 108 -24.59 17.94 -31.19
C ASN A 108 -23.25 18.69 -31.22
N ARG A 109 -22.38 18.50 -30.22
CA ARG A 109 -21.04 19.08 -30.15
C ARG A 109 -20.06 17.96 -29.79
N ASP A 110 -18.87 17.99 -30.37
CA ASP A 110 -17.82 17.02 -30.03
C ASP A 110 -16.46 17.71 -30.01
N LEU A 111 -15.49 17.05 -29.36
CA LEU A 111 -14.11 17.47 -29.37
C LEU A 111 -13.58 17.53 -30.79
N SER A 112 -12.80 18.57 -31.08
CA SER A 112 -12.03 18.65 -32.32
C SER A 112 -11.09 17.45 -32.44
N ALA A 113 -10.69 17.10 -33.65
CA ALA A 113 -9.86 15.91 -33.88
C ALA A 113 -8.58 15.88 -33.02
N LYS A 114 -7.95 17.05 -32.79
CA LYS A 114 -6.73 17.18 -31.98
C LYS A 114 -6.95 16.94 -30.49
N ASP A 115 -8.17 17.12 -30.00
CA ASP A 115 -8.51 17.15 -28.57
C ASP A 115 -9.22 15.88 -28.09
N ARG A 116 -9.46 14.89 -28.98
CA ARG A 116 -10.21 13.65 -28.65
C ARG A 116 -9.60 12.83 -27.51
N GLU A 117 -8.29 12.96 -27.32
CA GLU A 117 -7.52 12.26 -26.29
C GLU A 117 -7.38 13.06 -24.99
N MET A 118 -8.05 14.21 -24.88
CA MET A 118 -8.01 15.06 -23.69
C MET A 118 -8.52 14.32 -22.45
N THR A 119 -7.82 14.48 -21.32
CA THR A 119 -8.18 13.89 -20.02
C THR A 119 -8.60 14.93 -18.98
N PHE A 120 -9.27 14.49 -17.92
CA PHE A 120 -9.61 15.36 -16.78
C PHE A 120 -8.36 15.94 -16.10
N ARG A 121 -7.28 15.16 -15.98
CA ARG A 121 -5.98 15.61 -15.45
C ARG A 121 -5.42 16.75 -16.28
N GLN A 122 -5.50 16.68 -17.61
CA GLN A 122 -5.00 17.74 -18.48
C GLN A 122 -5.82 19.03 -18.37
N LEU A 123 -7.13 18.93 -18.16
CA LEU A 123 -7.98 20.08 -17.82
C LEU A 123 -7.55 20.70 -16.47
N ALA A 124 -7.36 19.88 -15.45
CA ALA A 124 -6.96 20.32 -14.11
C ALA A 124 -5.50 20.87 -14.06
N ASN A 125 -4.62 20.36 -14.91
CA ASN A 125 -3.21 20.80 -14.99
C ASN A 125 -2.97 21.93 -15.99
N MET A 126 -4.01 22.44 -16.67
CA MET A 126 -3.89 23.51 -17.66
C MET A 126 -3.01 23.12 -18.87
N THR A 127 -3.09 21.85 -19.25
CA THR A 127 -2.38 21.26 -20.40
C THR A 127 -3.34 20.66 -21.42
N SER A 128 -4.63 21.00 -21.37
CA SER A 128 -5.64 20.39 -22.25
C SER A 128 -5.54 20.77 -23.72
N GLY A 129 -4.90 21.89 -24.06
CA GLY A 129 -4.90 22.42 -25.43
C GLY A 129 -6.26 22.97 -25.90
N TYR A 130 -7.31 22.96 -25.06
CA TYR A 130 -8.62 23.50 -25.44
C TYR A 130 -8.55 25.00 -25.75
N ALA A 131 -9.17 25.50 -26.81
CA ALA A 131 -9.02 26.90 -27.27
C ALA A 131 -7.55 27.34 -27.49
N ARG A 132 -6.64 26.39 -27.70
CA ARG A 132 -5.25 26.55 -28.14
C ARG A 132 -5.03 25.76 -29.43
N SER A 133 -4.01 26.08 -30.21
CA SER A 133 -3.72 25.32 -31.44
C SER A 133 -3.06 23.97 -31.17
N GLU A 134 -2.32 23.86 -30.06
CA GLU A 134 -1.53 22.67 -29.73
C GLU A 134 -2.41 21.53 -29.17
N PRO A 135 -2.02 20.25 -29.33
CA PRO A 135 -2.78 19.11 -28.79
C PRO A 135 -2.64 18.99 -27.26
N PRO A 136 -3.56 18.27 -26.59
CA PRO A 136 -3.49 18.02 -25.15
C PRO A 136 -2.15 17.42 -24.72
N GLY A 137 -1.62 17.89 -23.60
CA GLY A 137 -0.37 17.45 -23.00
C GLY A 137 0.90 18.06 -23.60
N SER A 138 0.83 18.72 -24.76
CA SER A 138 2.03 19.20 -25.46
C SER A 138 2.56 20.55 -24.96
N HIS A 139 1.67 21.41 -24.48
CA HIS A 139 2.00 22.77 -24.05
C HIS A 139 1.20 23.14 -22.81
N TRP A 140 1.74 24.05 -22.01
CA TRP A 140 1.07 24.63 -20.87
C TRP A 140 0.47 26.01 -21.22
N ALA A 141 -0.77 26.24 -20.81
CA ALA A 141 -1.45 27.53 -20.96
C ALA A 141 -2.44 27.72 -19.81
N TYR A 142 -2.31 28.79 -19.03
CA TYR A 142 -3.28 29.07 -17.97
C TYR A 142 -4.61 29.52 -18.59
N ASN A 143 -5.58 28.62 -18.62
CA ASN A 143 -6.65 28.67 -19.62
C ASN A 143 -8.04 28.61 -18.99
N ASP A 144 -8.78 29.71 -19.08
CA ASP A 144 -10.09 29.81 -18.43
C ASP A 144 -11.22 29.16 -19.27
N TYR A 145 -11.03 29.02 -20.59
CA TYR A 145 -11.93 28.24 -21.44
C TYR A 145 -11.89 26.75 -21.07
N ALA A 146 -10.69 26.22 -20.83
CA ALA A 146 -10.52 24.84 -20.38
C ALA A 146 -11.19 24.61 -19.02
N ILE A 147 -11.15 25.59 -18.12
CA ILE A 147 -11.80 25.47 -16.81
C ILE A 147 -13.31 25.54 -16.92
N LYS A 148 -13.85 26.35 -17.84
CA LYS A 148 -15.28 26.32 -18.13
C LYS A 148 -15.72 24.93 -18.60
N LEU A 149 -15.00 24.34 -19.56
CA LEU A 149 -15.23 22.95 -19.99
C LEU A 149 -15.13 21.96 -18.81
N TYR A 150 -14.09 22.08 -18.00
CA TYR A 150 -13.87 21.21 -16.84
C TYR A 150 -15.02 21.25 -15.84
N ALA A 151 -15.49 22.44 -15.46
CA ALA A 151 -16.60 22.61 -14.54
C ALA A 151 -17.89 21.97 -15.07
N GLU A 152 -18.21 22.19 -16.34
CA GLU A 152 -19.39 21.61 -17.00
C GLU A 152 -19.32 20.07 -17.02
N LEU A 153 -18.16 19.51 -17.37
CA LEU A 153 -17.97 18.06 -17.36
C LEU A 153 -18.00 17.47 -15.96
N MET A 154 -17.50 18.18 -14.95
CA MET A 154 -17.62 17.70 -13.57
C MET A 154 -19.09 17.66 -13.12
N THR A 155 -19.96 18.59 -13.55
CA THR A 155 -21.39 18.45 -13.27
C THR A 155 -22.02 17.25 -13.96
N GLU A 156 -21.56 16.91 -15.17
CA GLU A 156 -21.98 15.70 -15.90
C GLU A 156 -21.57 14.42 -15.14
N VAL A 157 -20.28 14.32 -14.79
CA VAL A 157 -19.73 13.18 -14.03
C VAL A 157 -20.45 13.01 -12.69
N LEU A 158 -20.68 14.11 -11.97
CA LEU A 158 -21.25 14.06 -10.63
C LEU A 158 -22.77 13.85 -10.65
N GLY A 159 -23.44 14.18 -11.75
CA GLY A 159 -24.89 14.12 -11.91
C GLY A 159 -25.64 15.20 -11.11
N THR A 160 -24.94 16.24 -10.64
CA THR A 160 -25.51 17.33 -9.84
C THR A 160 -24.67 18.60 -9.99
N SER A 161 -25.14 19.73 -9.45
CA SER A 161 -24.38 20.98 -9.43
C SER A 161 -23.08 20.85 -8.62
N LEU A 162 -22.07 21.67 -8.94
CA LEU A 162 -20.82 21.69 -8.15
C LEU A 162 -21.07 22.08 -6.69
N ASN A 163 -22.05 22.96 -6.43
CA ASN A 163 -22.45 23.32 -5.08
C ASN A 163 -22.96 22.11 -4.31
N ASP A 164 -23.98 21.42 -4.83
CA ASP A 164 -24.60 20.29 -4.14
C ASP A 164 -23.61 19.13 -3.98
N ALA A 165 -22.77 18.91 -4.99
CA ALA A 165 -21.71 17.91 -4.92
C ALA A 165 -20.71 18.22 -3.80
N ALA A 166 -20.32 19.49 -3.65
CA ALA A 166 -19.40 19.93 -2.62
C ALA A 166 -20.06 19.90 -1.24
N LEU A 167 -21.26 20.44 -1.07
CA LEU A 167 -21.97 20.43 0.21
C LEU A 167 -22.22 19.01 0.72
N LYS A 168 -22.56 18.07 -0.17
CA LYS A 168 -22.72 16.67 0.21
C LYS A 168 -21.43 16.05 0.74
N ARG A 169 -20.31 16.26 0.05
CA ARG A 169 -19.02 15.60 0.36
C ARG A 169 -18.25 16.29 1.47
N LEU A 170 -18.42 17.61 1.58
CA LEU A 170 -17.79 18.46 2.58
C LEU A 170 -18.72 18.75 3.76
N ALA A 171 -19.89 18.10 3.85
CA ALA A 171 -20.81 18.23 4.99
C ALA A 171 -20.11 18.10 6.36
N PRO A 172 -19.13 17.19 6.56
CA PRO A 172 -18.41 17.08 7.84
C PRO A 172 -17.67 18.36 8.26
N LEU A 173 -17.33 19.25 7.32
CA LEU A 173 -16.65 20.51 7.62
C LEU A 173 -17.58 21.49 8.33
N ASP A 174 -18.89 21.29 8.32
CA ASP A 174 -19.88 22.14 8.99
C ASP A 174 -19.67 23.63 8.65
N LEU A 175 -19.73 23.91 7.34
CA LEU A 175 -19.55 25.27 6.80
C LEU A 175 -20.71 26.16 7.26
N GLU A 176 -20.36 27.31 7.83
CA GLU A 176 -21.33 28.25 8.40
C GLU A 176 -22.06 29.07 7.32
N ASP A 177 -21.44 29.26 6.15
CA ASP A 177 -22.01 30.03 5.03
C ASP A 177 -23.12 29.28 4.29
N GLY A 178 -23.22 27.96 4.49
CA GLY A 178 -24.03 27.07 3.66
C GLY A 178 -23.39 26.89 2.29
N ASP A 179 -23.95 27.56 1.26
CA ASP A 179 -23.53 27.42 -0.13
C ASP A 179 -22.07 27.84 -0.39
N LEU A 180 -21.36 26.98 -1.11
CA LEU A 180 -19.94 27.13 -1.41
C LEU A 180 -19.71 27.69 -2.83
N PHE A 181 -20.49 27.24 -3.81
CA PHE A 181 -20.47 27.73 -5.20
C PHE A 181 -21.69 28.60 -5.49
N GLY A 182 -21.52 29.65 -6.29
CA GLY A 182 -22.64 30.52 -6.66
C GLY A 182 -22.29 31.71 -7.55
N SER A 183 -21.00 31.99 -7.76
CA SER A 183 -20.54 33.00 -8.72
C SER A 183 -20.22 32.37 -10.08
N ARG A 184 -19.99 33.21 -11.10
CA ARG A 184 -19.50 32.81 -12.44
C ARG A 184 -20.31 31.69 -13.12
N GLY A 185 -21.63 31.73 -12.97
CA GLY A 185 -22.53 30.71 -13.52
C GLY A 185 -22.48 29.37 -12.79
N GLY A 186 -22.22 29.38 -11.48
CA GLY A 186 -22.26 28.19 -10.62
C GLY A 186 -20.93 27.45 -10.46
N ALA A 187 -19.85 27.91 -11.09
CA ALA A 187 -18.52 27.29 -11.00
C ALA A 187 -17.50 28.12 -10.21
N GLY A 188 -17.85 29.36 -9.82
CA GLY A 188 -17.04 30.16 -8.92
C GLY A 188 -17.45 29.96 -7.47
N LEU A 189 -16.45 29.93 -6.58
CA LEU A 189 -16.65 29.91 -5.13
C LEU A 189 -17.17 31.28 -4.67
N ASN A 190 -18.24 31.28 -3.87
CA ASN A 190 -18.79 32.47 -3.21
C ASN A 190 -18.97 32.21 -1.71
N THR A 191 -17.86 32.31 -0.98
CA THR A 191 -17.75 31.95 0.45
C THR A 191 -16.91 32.97 1.20
N SER A 192 -16.94 32.91 2.52
CA SER A 192 -16.18 33.72 3.45
C SER A 192 -14.73 33.22 3.60
N PRO A 193 -13.78 34.08 3.97
CA PRO A 193 -12.42 33.65 4.32
C PRO A 193 -12.39 32.54 5.39
N ARG A 194 -13.29 32.62 6.36
CA ARG A 194 -13.44 31.63 7.43
C ARG A 194 -13.73 30.22 6.90
N ASP A 195 -14.70 30.09 6.01
CA ASP A 195 -15.13 28.79 5.50
C ASP A 195 -14.18 28.26 4.43
N PHE A 196 -13.58 29.15 3.63
CA PHE A 196 -12.53 28.74 2.72
C PHE A 196 -11.30 28.19 3.46
N ALA A 197 -10.97 28.75 4.63
CA ALA A 197 -9.92 28.20 5.50
C ALA A 197 -10.25 26.80 6.04
N ARG A 198 -11.52 26.38 6.17
CA ARG A 198 -11.88 24.99 6.52
C ARG A 198 -11.47 24.02 5.42
N ILE A 199 -11.63 24.42 4.16
CA ILE A 199 -11.17 23.62 3.00
C ILE A 199 -9.63 23.53 3.00
N GLY A 200 -8.95 24.64 3.28
CA GLY A 200 -7.49 24.62 3.43
C GLY A 200 -7.02 23.74 4.58
N TRP A 201 -7.75 23.75 5.71
CA TRP A 201 -7.46 22.90 6.86
C TRP A 201 -7.70 21.42 6.56
N LEU A 202 -8.75 21.09 5.79
CA LEU A 202 -8.98 19.74 5.29
C LEU A 202 -7.80 19.25 4.43
N TRP A 203 -7.32 20.06 3.49
CA TRP A 203 -6.17 19.72 2.65
C TRP A 203 -4.87 19.61 3.44
N LEU A 204 -4.64 20.50 4.42
CA LEU A 204 -3.50 20.41 5.34
C LEU A 204 -3.49 19.07 6.09
N ASN A 205 -4.67 18.56 6.45
CA ASN A 205 -4.85 17.29 7.13
C ASN A 205 -5.13 16.12 6.17
N HIS A 206 -4.60 16.16 4.95
CA HIS A 206 -4.63 15.04 4.00
C HIS A 206 -6.06 14.56 3.68
N CYS A 207 -7.00 15.51 3.57
CA CYS A 207 -8.42 15.25 3.37
C CYS A 207 -9.09 14.37 4.45
N ARG A 208 -8.54 14.38 5.67
CA ARG A 208 -9.17 13.84 6.88
C ARG A 208 -9.77 14.99 7.69
N TRP A 209 -10.98 14.78 8.20
CA TRP A 209 -11.66 15.70 9.11
C TRP A 209 -12.04 14.95 10.38
N ARG A 210 -11.38 15.26 11.50
CA ARG A 210 -11.47 14.46 12.74
C ARG A 210 -11.09 13.00 12.45
N GLU A 211 -11.94 12.05 12.82
CA GLU A 211 -11.74 10.62 12.53
C GLU A 211 -12.27 10.20 11.15
N LEU A 212 -12.84 11.13 10.37
CA LEU A 212 -13.43 10.82 9.07
C LEU A 212 -12.42 11.06 7.94
N PRO A 213 -11.92 10.02 7.25
CA PRO A 213 -11.24 10.21 5.98
C PRO A 213 -12.29 10.58 4.93
N LEU A 214 -12.29 11.84 4.46
CA LEU A 214 -13.21 12.25 3.40
C LEU A 214 -12.70 11.76 2.05
N LEU A 215 -11.38 11.80 1.84
CA LEU A 215 -10.73 11.29 0.63
C LEU A 215 -9.66 10.26 1.01
N ASN A 216 -9.46 9.25 0.16
CA ASN A 216 -8.38 8.30 0.31
C ASN A 216 -7.01 9.00 0.36
N ALA A 217 -6.23 8.74 1.42
CA ALA A 217 -4.94 9.39 1.65
C ALA A 217 -3.92 9.12 0.53
N LYS A 218 -3.90 7.92 -0.06
CA LYS A 218 -3.01 7.59 -1.18
C LYS A 218 -3.40 8.36 -2.43
N LEU A 219 -4.71 8.49 -2.70
CA LEU A 219 -5.21 9.30 -3.82
C LEU A 219 -4.86 10.78 -3.64
N PHE A 220 -4.97 11.30 -2.41
CA PHE A 220 -4.51 12.65 -2.07
C PHE A 220 -3.01 12.84 -2.33
N GLU A 221 -2.16 11.98 -1.78
CA GLU A 221 -0.69 12.08 -1.88
C GLU A 221 -0.18 11.98 -3.32
N GLN A 222 -0.80 11.14 -4.15
CA GLN A 222 -0.48 11.02 -5.57
C GLN A 222 -0.68 12.33 -6.34
N HIS A 223 -1.58 13.18 -5.85
CA HIS A 223 -2.09 14.35 -6.55
C HIS A 223 -1.76 15.69 -5.89
N CYS A 224 -1.36 15.72 -4.61
CA CYS A 224 -0.88 16.89 -3.90
C CYS A 224 0.61 17.18 -4.20
N ARG A 225 0.93 17.36 -5.49
CA ARG A 225 2.28 17.66 -6.00
C ARG A 225 2.21 18.40 -7.33
N PRO A 226 3.31 19.05 -7.79
CA PRO A 226 3.38 19.56 -9.16
C PRO A 226 3.06 18.46 -10.17
N GLY A 227 2.13 18.74 -11.08
CA GLY A 227 1.69 17.83 -12.15
C GLY A 227 2.04 18.33 -13.54
N VAL A 228 2.67 19.50 -13.66
CA VAL A 228 3.15 20.10 -14.91
C VAL A 228 4.68 19.99 -14.98
N PRO A 229 5.26 19.35 -16.00
CA PRO A 229 6.71 19.26 -16.16
C PRO A 229 7.39 20.64 -16.26
N GLN A 230 8.63 20.75 -15.77
CA GLN A 230 9.40 22.00 -15.80
C GLN A 230 9.80 22.42 -17.23
N ASP A 231 10.01 21.45 -18.10
CA ASP A 231 10.44 21.62 -19.49
C ASP A 231 9.27 21.73 -20.48
N LEU A 232 8.02 21.66 -20.00
CA LEU A 232 6.85 21.73 -20.87
C LEU A 232 6.73 23.12 -21.52
N PRO A 233 6.74 23.23 -22.86
CA PRO A 233 6.71 24.52 -23.53
C PRO A 233 5.41 25.25 -23.24
N ARG A 234 5.48 26.59 -23.15
CA ARG A 234 4.28 27.43 -23.06
C ARG A 234 3.61 27.52 -24.43
N SER A 235 2.28 27.44 -24.47
CA SER A 235 1.51 27.63 -25.70
C SER A 235 1.79 29.01 -26.31
N ARG A 236 1.80 29.10 -27.64
CA ARG A 236 2.12 30.34 -28.37
C ARG A 236 0.99 30.84 -29.24
N GLN A 237 0.02 29.99 -29.55
CA GLN A 237 -1.03 30.32 -30.51
C GLN A 237 -2.41 30.02 -29.95
N ALA A 238 -3.28 31.03 -30.00
CA ALA A 238 -4.69 30.89 -29.67
C ALA A 238 -5.39 29.95 -30.66
N GLY A 239 -6.36 29.19 -30.15
CA GLY A 239 -7.26 28.38 -30.95
C GLY A 239 -8.71 28.77 -30.71
N ASP A 240 -9.62 28.10 -31.42
CA ASP A 240 -11.05 28.40 -31.37
C ASP A 240 -11.74 27.71 -30.19
N ASP A 241 -12.70 28.41 -29.57
CA ASP A 241 -13.69 27.81 -28.65
C ASP A 241 -14.76 27.07 -29.45
N TYR A 242 -14.38 25.96 -30.08
CA TYR A 242 -15.24 25.23 -31.03
C TYR A 242 -16.48 24.60 -30.37
N LEU A 243 -16.47 24.37 -29.05
CA LEU A 243 -17.68 23.94 -28.31
C LEU A 243 -18.58 25.13 -27.93
N LYS A 244 -18.18 26.37 -28.17
CA LYS A 244 -18.94 27.60 -27.87
C LYS A 244 -19.38 27.67 -26.41
N LEU A 245 -18.45 27.42 -25.48
CA LEU A 245 -18.71 27.44 -24.03
C LEU A 245 -18.46 28.81 -23.42
N GLY A 246 -17.63 29.63 -24.05
CA GLY A 246 -17.10 30.85 -23.50
C GLY A 246 -16.10 30.61 -22.37
N THR A 247 -15.96 31.61 -21.52
CA THR A 247 -14.98 31.67 -20.44
C THR A 247 -15.63 32.24 -19.17
N HIS A 248 -14.99 32.06 -18.02
CA HIS A 248 -15.41 32.70 -16.76
C HIS A 248 -14.89 34.14 -16.62
N GLY A 249 -14.32 34.70 -17.68
CA GLY A 249 -13.83 36.08 -17.77
C GLY A 249 -12.33 36.18 -18.07
N GLY A 250 -11.60 35.06 -18.06
CA GLY A 250 -10.17 35.01 -18.43
C GLY A 250 -9.91 34.60 -19.88
N GLY A 251 -8.66 34.77 -20.32
CA GLY A 251 -8.20 34.32 -21.64
C GLY A 251 -7.86 32.82 -21.71
N SER A 252 -7.48 32.35 -22.90
CA SER A 252 -7.02 30.96 -23.12
C SER A 252 -5.54 30.74 -22.78
N ASP A 253 -4.76 31.80 -22.56
CA ASP A 253 -3.40 31.72 -22.00
C ASP A 253 -3.08 33.00 -21.22
N GLN A 254 -3.10 32.93 -19.89
CA GLN A 254 -2.78 34.05 -19.00
C GLN A 254 -1.32 33.97 -18.53
N GLU A 255 -0.56 35.06 -18.64
CA GLU A 255 0.89 35.14 -18.43
C GLU A 255 1.33 34.77 -17.00
N PHE A 256 1.55 33.47 -16.75
CA PHE A 256 2.08 32.95 -15.50
C PHE A 256 2.99 31.73 -15.73
N PRO A 257 4.11 31.51 -15.04
CA PRO A 257 4.92 30.31 -15.23
C PRO A 257 4.41 29.16 -14.33
N GLY A 258 3.61 28.24 -14.87
CA GLY A 258 3.12 27.07 -14.11
C GLY A 258 3.96 25.80 -14.23
N GLN A 259 4.93 25.79 -15.13
CA GLN A 259 5.87 24.69 -15.30
C GLN A 259 6.60 24.37 -14.00
N GLY A 260 6.58 23.10 -13.59
CA GLY A 260 7.24 22.62 -12.37
C GLY A 260 6.58 23.00 -11.04
N VAL A 261 5.58 23.90 -11.06
CA VAL A 261 4.98 24.46 -9.84
C VAL A 261 3.46 24.34 -9.80
N TYR A 262 2.81 23.84 -10.85
CA TYR A 262 1.35 23.71 -10.93
C TYR A 262 0.90 22.25 -10.98
N GLY A 263 -0.22 21.90 -10.36
CA GLY A 263 -0.82 20.57 -10.43
C GLY A 263 -2.20 20.52 -9.77
N LEU A 264 -3.19 19.85 -10.40
CA LEU A 264 -4.60 19.82 -9.96
C LEU A 264 -5.15 21.18 -9.51
N ASN A 265 -4.85 22.21 -10.30
CA ASN A 265 -5.17 23.59 -10.01
C ASN A 265 -4.52 24.26 -8.78
N TRP A 266 -3.63 23.57 -8.08
CA TRP A 266 -2.81 24.13 -7.00
C TRP A 266 -1.47 24.68 -7.50
N TRP A 267 -0.97 25.69 -6.79
CA TRP A 267 0.36 26.26 -6.93
C TRP A 267 1.26 25.76 -5.80
N PHE A 268 2.25 24.95 -6.10
CA PHE A 268 3.21 24.40 -5.13
C PHE A 268 4.45 25.28 -5.05
N ASN A 269 5.04 25.40 -3.87
CA ASN A 269 6.28 26.14 -3.66
C ASN A 269 7.52 25.37 -4.17
N ALA A 270 7.43 24.82 -5.38
CA ALA A 270 8.52 24.13 -6.05
C ALA A 270 9.42 25.11 -6.83
N VAL A 271 10.46 24.56 -7.44
CA VAL A 271 11.43 25.32 -8.23
C VAL A 271 10.85 25.55 -9.64
N MET A 272 10.78 26.81 -10.05
CA MET A 272 10.40 27.22 -11.40
C MET A 272 11.57 26.98 -12.38
N PRO A 273 11.34 26.99 -13.71
CA PRO A 273 12.42 26.88 -14.70
C PRO A 273 13.52 27.94 -14.56
N SER A 274 13.24 29.08 -13.93
CA SER A 274 14.24 30.10 -13.61
C SER A 274 15.24 29.70 -12.52
N GLY A 275 15.05 28.57 -11.83
CA GLY A 275 15.83 28.12 -10.68
C GLY A 275 15.36 28.72 -9.34
N GLU A 276 14.41 29.65 -9.36
CA GLU A 276 13.84 30.24 -8.16
C GLU A 276 12.58 29.49 -7.71
N ARG A 277 12.28 29.52 -6.40
CA ARG A 277 11.00 29.02 -5.88
C ARG A 277 9.87 30.01 -6.12
N LEU A 278 8.65 29.48 -6.32
CA LEU A 278 7.46 30.29 -6.53
C LEU A 278 7.17 31.24 -5.35
N LEU A 279 7.22 30.71 -4.12
CA LEU A 279 7.00 31.42 -2.86
C LEU A 279 8.31 31.45 -2.06
N PRO A 280 9.28 32.32 -2.41
CA PRO A 280 10.65 32.26 -1.91
C PRO A 280 10.78 32.51 -0.40
N HIS A 281 9.73 32.99 0.25
CA HIS A 281 9.72 33.28 1.69
C HIS A 281 9.06 32.18 2.54
N LEU A 282 8.45 31.18 1.92
CA LEU A 282 7.79 30.08 2.63
C LEU A 282 8.63 28.80 2.56
N PRO A 283 8.38 27.83 3.46
CA PRO A 283 8.93 26.48 3.37
C PRO A 283 8.59 25.80 2.04
N ASP A 284 9.39 24.80 1.67
CA ASP A 284 9.26 24.08 0.40
C ASP A 284 8.00 23.22 0.28
N ASP A 285 7.43 22.82 1.42
CA ASP A 285 6.15 22.10 1.50
C ASP A 285 4.92 23.01 1.39
N ALA A 286 5.09 24.33 1.26
CA ALA A 286 3.98 25.25 1.10
C ALA A 286 3.31 25.10 -0.28
N TYR A 287 1.99 25.26 -0.31
CA TYR A 287 1.22 25.35 -1.53
C TYR A 287 0.03 26.29 -1.37
N CYS A 288 -0.50 26.79 -2.47
CA CYS A 288 -1.50 27.85 -2.45
C CYS A 288 -2.44 27.82 -3.66
N THR A 289 -3.46 28.66 -3.58
CA THR A 289 -4.37 29.00 -4.67
C THR A 289 -4.42 30.51 -4.83
N ILE A 290 -4.46 30.99 -6.08
CA ILE A 290 -4.28 32.40 -6.43
C ILE A 290 -5.37 32.88 -7.39
N GLY A 291 -6.10 33.91 -6.96
CA GLY A 291 -7.15 34.64 -7.69
C GLY A 291 -6.67 36.04 -8.07
N HIS A 292 -7.15 36.55 -9.21
CA HIS A 292 -6.85 37.86 -9.80
C HIS A 292 -5.44 38.40 -9.49
N VAL A 293 -4.39 37.64 -9.81
CA VAL A 293 -3.00 38.09 -9.64
C VAL A 293 -2.66 38.42 -8.16
N GLY A 294 -3.11 37.55 -7.24
CA GLY A 294 -2.81 37.69 -5.81
C GLY A 294 -3.81 38.57 -5.06
N LYS A 295 -5.07 38.64 -5.50
CA LYS A 295 -6.14 39.34 -4.77
C LYS A 295 -7.01 38.46 -3.89
N GLU A 296 -7.20 37.21 -4.27
CA GLU A 296 -7.92 36.22 -3.48
C GLU A 296 -7.02 35.00 -3.32
N VAL A 297 -6.46 34.76 -2.13
CA VAL A 297 -5.41 33.76 -1.94
C VAL A 297 -5.71 32.90 -0.73
N MET A 298 -5.46 31.60 -0.86
CA MET A 298 -5.28 30.72 0.28
C MET A 298 -3.90 30.06 0.22
N VAL A 299 -3.14 30.17 1.30
CA VAL A 299 -1.82 29.56 1.50
C VAL A 299 -1.92 28.49 2.57
N ILE A 300 -1.34 27.34 2.30
CA ILE A 300 -1.25 26.20 3.21
C ILE A 300 0.24 25.91 3.42
N VAL A 301 0.68 25.85 4.68
CA VAL A 301 2.05 25.54 5.06
C VAL A 301 2.03 24.38 6.05
N PRO A 302 2.15 23.12 5.59
CA PRO A 302 2.03 21.93 6.43
C PRO A 302 3.03 21.93 7.60
N SER A 303 4.30 22.24 7.34
CA SER A 303 5.37 22.33 8.32
C SER A 303 5.12 23.35 9.43
N TRP A 304 4.25 24.33 9.20
CA TRP A 304 3.83 25.32 10.19
C TRP A 304 2.45 25.03 10.80
N LYS A 305 1.78 23.96 10.35
CA LYS A 305 0.38 23.65 10.66
C LYS A 305 -0.52 24.87 10.45
N LEU A 306 -0.32 25.59 9.34
CA LEU A 306 -0.86 26.94 9.13
C LEU A 306 -1.63 27.05 7.81
N VAL A 307 -2.79 27.70 7.87
CA VAL A 307 -3.61 28.08 6.72
C VAL A 307 -3.92 29.57 6.81
N VAL A 308 -3.71 30.31 5.73
CA VAL A 308 -4.18 31.70 5.59
C VAL A 308 -5.11 31.76 4.41
N ALA A 309 -6.33 32.26 4.61
CA ALA A 309 -7.25 32.57 3.53
C ALA A 309 -7.59 34.06 3.60
N ALA A 310 -7.27 34.82 2.56
CA ALA A 310 -7.55 36.24 2.54
C ALA A 310 -7.78 36.81 1.15
N ARG A 311 -8.67 37.81 1.11
CA ARG A 311 -8.86 38.70 -0.02
C ARG A 311 -8.24 40.04 0.31
N GLY A 312 -7.29 40.48 -0.49
CA GLY A 312 -6.46 41.65 -0.24
C GLY A 312 -5.31 41.69 -1.24
N ASP A 313 -4.41 42.66 -1.13
CA ASP A 313 -3.26 42.71 -2.01
C ASP A 313 -2.13 41.83 -1.48
N TRP A 314 -1.74 40.74 -2.16
CA TRP A 314 -0.66 39.86 -1.69
C TRP A 314 0.74 40.19 -2.24
N GLY A 315 0.86 41.24 -3.07
CA GLY A 315 2.12 41.57 -3.74
C GLY A 315 2.33 40.74 -5.01
N GLY A 316 1.28 40.65 -5.84
CA GLY A 316 1.33 39.92 -7.11
C GLY A 316 1.37 38.40 -6.94
N LEU A 317 1.81 37.71 -7.99
CA LEU A 317 1.68 36.26 -8.09
C LEU A 317 2.74 35.47 -7.32
N ARG A 318 3.85 36.12 -6.92
CA ARG A 318 4.87 35.52 -6.04
C ARG A 318 4.51 35.65 -4.56
N LEU A 319 3.39 36.32 -4.28
CA LEU A 319 2.87 36.57 -2.95
C LEU A 319 3.95 37.20 -2.04
N ASP A 320 4.59 38.28 -2.48
CA ASP A 320 5.75 38.88 -1.79
C ASP A 320 5.49 39.19 -0.31
N LYS A 321 4.23 39.47 0.06
CA LYS A 321 3.83 39.74 1.46
C LYS A 321 3.91 38.52 2.37
N THR A 322 4.10 37.31 1.84
CA THR A 322 4.43 36.10 2.62
C THR A 322 5.76 36.25 3.38
N LYS A 323 6.63 37.19 3.01
CA LYS A 323 7.79 37.58 3.82
C LYS A 323 7.39 38.01 5.23
N LEU A 324 6.36 38.84 5.36
CA LEU A 324 5.86 39.32 6.66
C LEU A 324 5.23 38.18 7.47
N LEU A 325 4.56 37.25 6.79
CA LEU A 325 4.05 36.03 7.43
C LEU A 325 5.19 35.17 7.99
N ARG A 326 6.27 34.98 7.21
CA ARG A 326 7.47 34.27 7.68
C ARG A 326 8.09 34.96 8.89
N GLU A 327 8.22 36.28 8.86
CA GLU A 327 8.73 37.07 9.98
C GLU A 327 7.86 36.91 11.24
N ALA A 328 6.53 36.76 11.09
CA ALA A 328 5.63 36.50 12.22
C ALA A 328 5.78 35.10 12.83
N VAL A 329 6.28 34.12 12.07
CA VAL A 329 6.52 32.73 12.50
C VAL A 329 7.95 32.53 13.03
N ALA A 330 8.90 33.32 12.53
CA ALA A 330 10.31 33.24 12.90
C ALA A 330 10.60 34.05 14.17
N ASP A 331 10.40 33.46 15.35
CA ASP A 331 11.17 33.78 16.57
C ASP A 331 11.01 32.66 17.61
N GLY A 332 12.01 31.77 17.62
CA GLY A 332 12.21 30.74 18.62
C GLY A 332 13.70 30.59 18.93
N ALA A 333 14.41 31.70 19.13
CA ALA A 333 15.66 31.87 19.89
C ALA A 333 16.45 33.10 19.41
N SER A 334 16.32 34.25 20.08
CA SER A 334 17.44 35.19 20.25
C SER A 334 17.14 36.24 21.32
N ASN A 335 17.53 35.96 22.56
CA ASN A 335 18.05 37.02 23.44
C ASN A 335 19.56 37.08 23.18
N ASN A 336 20.03 38.08 22.44
CA ASN A 336 21.31 38.75 22.74
C ASN A 336 21.52 39.97 21.83
N GLN A 337 21.99 41.04 22.47
CA GLN A 337 22.41 42.30 21.88
C GLN A 337 23.67 42.15 21.00
N PRO A 338 23.95 43.13 20.12
CA PRO A 338 25.00 43.04 19.11
C PRO A 338 26.38 43.42 19.65
N GLY A 339 27.40 42.66 19.25
CA GLY A 339 28.79 43.15 19.21
C GLY A 339 29.85 42.15 19.69
N THR A 340 30.45 41.41 18.75
CA THR A 340 31.90 41.20 18.50
C THR A 340 32.14 39.90 17.72
N PRO A 341 33.10 39.85 16.77
CA PRO A 341 33.24 38.72 15.85
C PRO A 341 34.25 37.65 16.31
N ALA A 342 34.00 36.42 15.83
CA ALA A 342 34.81 35.19 15.81
C ALA A 342 34.82 34.32 17.10
N PRO A 343 34.91 32.97 17.02
CA PRO A 343 35.42 32.15 15.91
C PRO A 343 34.46 31.05 15.40
N ALA A 344 34.80 30.49 14.24
CA ALA A 344 34.12 29.34 13.66
C ALA A 344 34.20 28.11 14.59
N THR A 345 33.06 27.53 14.91
CA THR A 345 32.94 26.20 15.53
C THR A 345 31.67 25.54 14.96
N PRO A 346 31.72 24.25 14.57
CA PRO A 346 30.77 23.67 13.63
C PRO A 346 29.41 23.43 14.27
N THR A 347 28.35 23.99 13.69
CA THR A 347 26.97 23.73 14.11
C THR A 347 26.60 22.29 13.74
N SER A 348 26.51 21.40 14.73
CA SER A 348 25.71 20.19 14.61
C SER A 348 24.24 20.59 14.45
N ARG A 349 23.74 20.61 13.22
CA ARG A 349 22.30 20.63 12.96
C ARG A 349 21.69 19.42 13.69
N ALA A 350 20.65 19.64 14.49
CA ALA A 350 20.00 18.59 15.24
C ALA A 350 19.58 17.44 14.30
N LYS A 351 20.13 16.24 14.49
CA LYS A 351 19.78 15.02 13.75
C LYS A 351 18.44 14.41 14.20
N SER A 352 17.58 15.21 14.82
CA SER A 352 16.31 14.73 15.36
C SER A 352 15.21 14.78 14.29
N ARG A 353 14.44 13.71 14.18
CA ARG A 353 13.16 13.64 13.45
C ARG A 353 11.96 13.96 14.33
N GLY A 354 12.17 14.30 15.60
CA GLY A 354 11.09 14.56 16.56
C GLY A 354 10.23 13.33 16.83
N ASN A 355 9.00 13.57 17.29
CA ASN A 355 7.98 12.55 17.43
C ASN A 355 7.19 12.46 16.13
N LEU A 356 7.13 11.28 15.51
CA LEU A 356 6.43 11.00 14.25
C LEU A 356 4.92 10.78 14.44
N GLY A 357 4.40 10.89 15.66
CA GLY A 357 2.98 10.76 15.98
C GLY A 357 2.56 9.32 16.28
N LYS A 358 1.28 9.04 16.05
CA LYS A 358 0.66 7.73 16.33
C LYS A 358 0.62 6.88 15.08
N ILE A 359 1.07 5.64 15.19
CA ILE A 359 1.10 4.63 14.13
C ILE A 359 0.31 3.42 14.59
N ALA A 360 -0.54 2.87 13.73
CA ALA A 360 -1.27 1.65 14.06
C ALA A 360 -0.31 0.46 14.15
N LYS A 361 -0.48 -0.41 15.15
CA LYS A 361 0.20 -1.71 15.24
C LYS A 361 0.07 -2.43 13.90
N TRP A 362 1.14 -3.07 13.44
CA TRP A 362 1.25 -3.77 12.15
C TRP A 362 1.25 -2.92 10.88
N SER A 363 0.85 -1.66 10.96
CA SER A 363 0.97 -0.76 9.80
C SER A 363 2.44 -0.44 9.50
N SER A 364 2.72 -0.15 8.24
CA SER A 364 4.05 0.27 7.81
C SER A 364 4.30 1.73 8.19
N LEU A 365 5.34 1.96 8.97
CA LEU A 365 5.96 3.25 9.21
C LEU A 365 7.10 3.45 8.22
N GLU A 366 7.00 4.47 7.38
CA GLU A 366 8.09 4.89 6.51
C GLU A 366 8.83 6.11 7.08
N ILE A 367 10.15 6.02 7.21
CA ILE A 367 10.99 7.14 7.65
C ILE A 367 11.96 7.49 6.54
N SER A 368 11.85 8.73 6.05
CA SER A 368 12.80 9.30 5.11
C SER A 368 14.04 9.83 5.83
N LEU A 369 15.23 9.57 5.28
CA LEU A 369 16.53 9.98 5.77
C LEU A 369 17.23 10.77 4.66
N ILE A 370 17.72 11.98 4.98
CA ILE A 370 18.43 12.80 3.99
C ILE A 370 19.92 12.50 4.10
N GLY A 371 20.47 11.93 3.04
CA GLY A 371 21.89 11.61 2.89
C GLY A 371 22.60 12.56 1.92
N PRO A 372 23.78 12.17 1.39
CA PRO A 372 24.48 12.94 0.37
C PRO A 372 23.71 12.97 -0.97
N ASP A 373 23.78 14.10 -1.69
CA ASP A 373 23.34 14.13 -3.09
C ASP A 373 24.18 13.16 -3.92
N SER A 374 23.50 12.21 -4.56
CA SER A 374 24.09 11.03 -5.15
C SER A 374 23.54 10.79 -6.56
N ARG A 375 24.35 10.11 -7.37
CA ARG A 375 23.99 9.66 -8.71
C ARG A 375 24.02 8.15 -8.73
N GLY A 376 22.86 7.49 -8.80
CA GLY A 376 22.74 6.04 -8.60
C GLY A 376 23.48 5.20 -9.64
N ALA A 377 23.75 5.76 -10.83
CA ALA A 377 24.51 5.11 -11.88
C ALA A 377 26.04 5.36 -11.79
N GLU A 378 26.49 6.31 -10.98
CA GLU A 378 27.89 6.77 -10.97
C GLU A 378 28.65 6.29 -9.72
N SER A 379 29.86 6.80 -9.53
CA SER A 379 30.70 6.60 -8.34
C SER A 379 30.88 7.93 -7.60
N PRO A 380 30.81 7.96 -6.25
CA PRO A 380 30.61 6.83 -5.36
C PRO A 380 29.19 6.24 -5.47
N ASN A 381 29.08 4.92 -5.37
CA ASN A 381 27.80 4.23 -5.47
C ASN A 381 26.98 4.46 -4.18
N PRO A 382 25.78 5.08 -4.23
CA PRO A 382 24.96 5.28 -3.04
C PRO A 382 24.41 3.98 -2.44
N PHE A 383 24.25 2.91 -3.23
CA PHE A 383 23.81 1.60 -2.73
C PHE A 383 24.86 0.92 -1.85
N ASP A 384 26.13 1.35 -1.92
CA ASP A 384 27.18 0.84 -1.02
C ASP A 384 27.05 1.41 0.40
N ILE A 385 26.33 2.53 0.57
CA ILE A 385 26.12 3.19 1.86
C ILE A 385 25.07 2.42 2.67
N LEU A 386 25.55 1.64 3.63
CA LEU A 386 24.71 0.91 4.56
C LEU A 386 24.20 1.83 5.68
N VAL A 387 22.90 1.71 5.98
CA VAL A 387 22.25 2.37 7.10
C VAL A 387 21.37 1.33 7.79
N ASP A 388 21.59 1.15 9.10
CA ASP A 388 20.67 0.41 9.98
C ASP A 388 19.89 1.40 10.84
N VAL A 389 18.63 1.10 11.07
CA VAL A 389 17.78 1.87 11.99
C VAL A 389 17.40 0.99 13.16
N HIS A 390 17.92 1.33 14.33
CA HIS A 390 17.68 0.60 15.57
C HIS A 390 16.41 1.15 16.23
N PHE A 391 15.33 0.39 16.15
CA PHE A 391 14.05 0.67 16.82
C PHE A 391 14.05 0.06 18.21
N THR A 392 13.75 0.85 19.23
CA THR A 392 13.61 0.42 20.62
C THR A 392 12.14 0.40 20.99
N SER A 393 11.64 -0.78 21.35
CA SER A 393 10.28 -1.04 21.82
C SER A 393 10.02 -0.48 23.23
N PRO A 394 8.75 -0.34 23.64
CA PRO A 394 8.39 0.02 25.01
C PRO A 394 8.98 -0.93 26.05
N GLY A 395 9.00 -2.24 25.76
CA GLY A 395 9.64 -3.27 26.58
C GLY A 395 11.18 -3.29 26.56
N GLY A 396 11.82 -2.41 25.81
CA GLY A 396 13.28 -2.28 25.74
C GLY A 396 14.00 -3.20 24.74
N ARG A 397 13.26 -4.06 24.01
CA ARG A 397 13.81 -4.81 22.87
C ARG A 397 14.24 -3.84 21.77
N VAL A 398 15.44 -4.07 21.22
CA VAL A 398 16.00 -3.32 20.10
C VAL A 398 15.97 -4.18 18.84
N VAL A 399 15.47 -3.62 17.74
CA VAL A 399 15.39 -4.28 16.43
C VAL A 399 16.13 -3.43 15.41
N ALA A 400 17.12 -4.00 14.73
CA ALA A 400 17.87 -3.33 13.67
C ALA A 400 17.21 -3.60 12.32
N VAL A 401 16.77 -2.54 11.64
CA VAL A 401 16.09 -2.66 10.35
C VAL A 401 16.92 -1.97 9.27
N PRO A 402 17.22 -2.65 8.16
CA PRO A 402 17.99 -2.05 7.08
C PRO A 402 17.20 -0.92 6.40
N ALA A 403 17.85 0.22 6.17
CA ALA A 403 17.37 1.25 5.26
C ALA A 403 17.98 1.06 3.86
N PHE A 404 17.33 1.62 2.85
CA PHE A 404 17.72 1.53 1.44
C PHE A 404 17.83 2.90 0.79
N TYR A 405 18.63 3.01 -0.27
CA TYR A 405 18.71 4.21 -1.10
C TYR A 405 17.50 4.28 -2.04
N GLU A 406 16.88 5.46 -2.11
CA GLU A 406 15.61 5.69 -2.81
C GLU A 406 15.71 6.84 -3.82
N GLY A 407 16.93 7.32 -4.11
CA GLY A 407 17.17 8.34 -5.13
C GLY A 407 16.39 9.62 -4.86
N ASP A 408 15.48 9.97 -5.77
CA ASP A 408 14.60 11.15 -5.67
C ASP A 408 13.28 10.90 -4.91
N GLY A 409 13.03 9.68 -4.43
CA GLY A 409 11.79 9.28 -3.78
C GLY A 409 10.63 8.95 -4.72
N ASN A 410 10.83 9.06 -6.03
CA ASN A 410 9.81 8.91 -7.07
C ASN A 410 10.19 7.89 -8.16
N GLY A 411 11.25 7.11 -7.93
CA GLY A 411 11.73 6.08 -8.87
C GLY A 411 12.95 6.52 -9.69
N GLY A 412 13.37 7.78 -9.59
CA GLY A 412 14.60 8.28 -10.18
C GLY A 412 15.83 7.81 -9.40
N LEU A 413 16.90 7.48 -10.12
CA LEU A 413 18.16 6.97 -9.55
C LEU A 413 19.01 8.04 -8.84
N ASN A 414 18.73 9.32 -9.07
CA ASN A 414 19.55 10.44 -8.63
C ASN A 414 18.84 11.21 -7.54
N GLY A 415 19.52 11.42 -6.42
CA GLY A 415 18.98 12.20 -5.32
C GLY A 415 19.71 11.90 -4.02
N ASN A 416 19.09 12.27 -2.92
CA ASN A 416 19.69 12.23 -1.59
C ASN A 416 18.83 11.49 -0.57
N LEU A 417 17.87 10.68 -1.02
CA LEU A 417 16.91 10.02 -0.15
C LEU A 417 17.34 8.60 0.19
N TRP A 418 17.34 8.30 1.48
CA TRP A 418 17.29 6.95 2.03
C TRP A 418 15.96 6.75 2.74
N ARG A 419 15.49 5.52 2.80
CA ARG A 419 14.23 5.17 3.46
C ARG A 419 14.37 3.91 4.28
N VAL A 420 13.72 3.88 5.44
CA VAL A 420 13.47 2.65 6.20
C VAL A 420 11.97 2.42 6.29
N ARG A 421 11.55 1.15 6.27
CA ARG A 421 10.19 0.72 6.51
C ARG A 421 10.15 -0.18 7.73
N PHE A 422 9.26 0.13 8.66
CA PHE A 422 9.14 -0.59 9.92
C PHE A 422 7.69 -0.90 10.23
N SER A 423 7.39 -2.11 10.71
CA SER A 423 6.07 -2.45 11.21
C SER A 423 6.17 -2.89 12.66
N ALA A 424 5.56 -2.09 13.55
CA ALA A 424 5.69 -2.29 14.99
C ALA A 424 4.70 -3.33 15.52
N ASP A 425 5.16 -4.13 16.48
CA ASP A 425 4.47 -5.31 17.00
C ASP A 425 4.05 -5.20 18.47
N GLU A 426 4.33 -4.06 19.10
CA GLU A 426 4.05 -3.78 20.50
C GLU A 426 3.43 -2.39 20.63
N LEU A 427 2.38 -2.27 21.44
CA LEU A 427 1.72 -1.00 21.72
C LEU A 427 2.57 -0.14 22.66
N GLY A 428 2.55 1.18 22.47
CA GLY A 428 3.21 2.15 23.34
C GLY A 428 4.31 2.96 22.66
N ALA A 429 5.16 3.60 23.46
CA ALA A 429 6.20 4.50 22.97
C ALA A 429 7.41 3.74 22.39
N TRP A 430 7.69 3.97 21.12
CA TRP A 430 8.88 3.50 20.43
C TRP A 430 9.85 4.65 20.17
N SER A 431 11.14 4.35 20.12
CA SER A 431 12.16 5.28 19.65
C SER A 431 13.06 4.64 18.60
N PHE A 432 13.77 5.44 17.82
CA PHE A 432 14.73 4.92 16.87
C PHE A 432 16.00 5.76 16.80
N ARG A 433 17.10 5.12 16.40
CA ARG A 433 18.36 5.77 16.06
C ARG A 433 19.03 5.06 14.89
N THR A 434 19.54 5.82 13.93
CA THR A 434 20.27 5.29 12.78
C THR A 434 21.74 5.07 13.10
N GLN A 435 22.35 4.09 12.44
CA GLN A 435 23.77 3.82 12.45
C GLN A 435 24.26 3.71 11.00
N SER A 436 25.30 4.48 10.65
CA SER A 436 25.90 4.43 9.31
C SER A 436 27.36 4.89 9.34
N SER A 437 28.16 4.43 8.38
CA SER A 437 29.49 5.01 8.15
C SER A 437 29.41 6.43 7.55
N ASN A 438 28.27 6.78 6.93
CA ASN A 438 28.04 8.11 6.39
C ASN A 438 27.54 9.07 7.48
N ARG A 439 28.30 10.14 7.74
CA ARG A 439 28.01 11.11 8.82
C ARG A 439 26.66 11.81 8.71
N GLN A 440 26.08 11.94 7.52
CA GLN A 440 24.75 12.58 7.34
C GLN A 440 23.62 11.64 7.74
N LEU A 441 23.82 10.33 7.52
CA LEU A 441 22.83 9.28 7.79
C LEU A 441 23.02 8.63 9.16
N ASP A 442 24.18 8.81 9.80
CA ASP A 442 24.49 8.28 11.12
C ASP A 442 23.83 9.08 12.25
N GLY A 443 23.38 8.43 13.33
CA GLY A 443 22.92 9.09 14.55
C GLY A 443 21.65 9.96 14.40
N VAL A 444 20.88 9.76 13.33
CA VAL A 444 19.53 10.35 13.17
C VAL A 444 18.59 9.63 14.12
N PHE A 445 17.78 10.36 14.88
CA PHE A 445 16.94 9.76 15.93
C PHE A 445 15.55 10.37 16.01
N GLY A 446 14.58 9.63 16.52
CA GLY A 446 13.21 10.09 16.72
C GLY A 446 12.40 9.14 17.59
N ALA A 447 11.11 9.41 17.72
CA ALA A 447 10.18 8.60 18.49
C ALA A 447 8.81 8.54 17.81
N PHE A 448 7.96 7.60 18.19
CA PHE A 448 6.57 7.48 17.76
C PHE A 448 5.79 6.65 18.79
N GLU A 449 4.47 6.73 18.74
CA GLU A 449 3.58 5.95 19.59
C GLU A 449 2.85 4.91 18.74
N VAL A 450 2.84 3.65 19.17
CA VAL A 450 2.10 2.58 18.52
C VAL A 450 0.78 2.37 19.22
N VAL A 451 -0.31 2.52 18.49
CA VAL A 451 -1.68 2.37 18.97
C VAL A 451 -2.35 1.13 18.36
N PRO A 452 -3.45 0.62 18.92
CA PRO A 452 -4.17 -0.50 18.33
C PRO A 452 -4.53 -0.24 16.86
N ALA A 453 -4.47 -1.28 16.03
CA ALA A 453 -4.95 -1.19 14.66
C ALA A 453 -6.47 -0.91 14.66
N PRO A 454 -6.98 -0.07 13.72
CA PRO A 454 -8.41 0.10 13.53
C PRO A 454 -9.12 -1.22 13.30
N SER A 455 -10.36 -1.36 13.78
CA SER A 455 -11.15 -2.59 13.60
C SER A 455 -11.45 -2.91 12.13
N ASP A 456 -11.40 -1.90 11.26
CA ASP A 456 -11.59 -1.96 9.82
C ASP A 456 -10.26 -1.95 9.03
N ALA A 457 -9.11 -2.16 9.71
CA ALA A 457 -7.82 -2.22 9.04
C ALA A 457 -7.81 -3.28 7.91
N PRO A 458 -7.14 -2.99 6.76
CA PRO A 458 -7.02 -3.93 5.64
C PRO A 458 -6.50 -5.31 6.07
N ASP A 459 -6.92 -6.36 5.36
CA ASP A 459 -6.86 -7.77 5.78
C ASP A 459 -5.69 -8.17 6.68
N PHE A 460 -4.46 -8.26 6.17
CA PHE A 460 -3.34 -8.75 6.98
C PHE A 460 -2.86 -7.76 8.03
N TYR A 461 -3.12 -6.45 7.85
CA TYR A 461 -2.73 -5.44 8.84
C TYR A 461 -3.52 -5.61 10.15
N ARG A 462 -4.78 -6.05 10.09
CA ARG A 462 -5.57 -6.30 11.30
C ARG A 462 -5.11 -7.55 12.07
N TRP A 463 -4.43 -8.48 11.40
CA TRP A 463 -4.03 -9.77 11.97
C TRP A 463 -2.55 -9.82 12.38
N GLY A 464 -1.74 -8.88 11.88
CA GLY A 464 -0.30 -8.85 12.14
C GLY A 464 0.48 -9.84 11.30
N ARG A 465 1.69 -10.19 11.76
CA ARG A 465 2.64 -11.01 10.99
C ARG A 465 2.19 -12.46 10.87
N LEU A 466 2.43 -13.07 9.71
CA LEU A 466 2.29 -14.51 9.49
C LEU A 466 3.54 -15.23 10.00
N GLU A 467 3.35 -16.21 10.87
CA GLU A 467 4.44 -16.79 11.67
C GLU A 467 4.40 -18.31 11.70
N ALA A 468 5.58 -18.91 11.77
CA ALA A 468 5.76 -20.31 12.10
C ALA A 468 5.80 -20.48 13.63
N ILE A 469 4.64 -20.74 14.24
CA ILE A 469 4.49 -20.83 15.70
C ILE A 469 4.61 -22.26 16.26
N GLY A 470 4.99 -23.22 15.42
CA GLY A 470 5.10 -24.62 15.79
C GLY A 470 6.26 -24.84 16.77
N THR A 471 6.00 -25.60 17.84
CA THR A 471 7.02 -26.13 18.74
C THR A 471 6.89 -27.65 18.83
N PRO A 472 7.92 -28.38 19.31
CA PRO A 472 7.81 -29.82 19.56
C PRO A 472 6.62 -30.18 20.47
N GLU A 473 6.27 -29.30 21.42
CA GLU A 473 5.23 -29.52 22.42
C GLU A 473 3.83 -29.25 21.88
N ASN A 474 3.64 -28.15 21.14
CA ASN A 474 2.32 -27.76 20.65
C ASN A 474 1.89 -28.52 19.40
N ARG A 475 2.84 -29.11 18.66
CA ARG A 475 2.63 -29.94 17.46
C ARG A 475 1.84 -29.24 16.35
N LEU A 476 1.79 -27.89 16.37
CA LEU A 476 1.18 -27.09 15.32
C LEU A 476 2.02 -27.21 14.04
N ARG A 477 1.33 -27.28 12.91
CA ARG A 477 1.90 -27.56 11.57
C ARG A 477 1.35 -26.63 10.48
N TYR A 478 0.77 -25.51 10.91
CA TYR A 478 0.25 -24.46 10.06
C TYR A 478 0.81 -23.12 10.53
N LEU A 479 0.97 -22.19 9.59
CA LEU A 479 1.31 -20.82 9.94
C LEU A 479 0.12 -20.14 10.62
N LYS A 480 0.40 -19.10 11.41
CA LYS A 480 -0.63 -18.31 12.09
C LYS A 480 -0.30 -16.84 12.01
N PHE A 481 -1.31 -16.01 11.77
CA PHE A 481 -1.17 -14.59 12.00
C PHE A 481 -1.09 -14.29 13.50
N ARG A 482 -0.12 -13.49 13.96
CA ARG A 482 0.17 -13.28 15.39
C ARG A 482 -1.09 -12.94 16.20
N ASP A 483 -1.87 -11.98 15.72
CA ASP A 483 -3.13 -11.53 16.35
C ASP A 483 -4.38 -12.07 15.63
N GLY A 484 -4.21 -12.94 14.64
CA GLY A 484 -5.27 -13.43 13.76
C GLY A 484 -5.41 -14.96 13.72
N PRO A 485 -6.09 -15.47 12.67
CA PRO A 485 -6.36 -16.89 12.53
C PRO A 485 -5.11 -17.70 12.12
N HIS A 486 -5.22 -19.02 12.25
CA HIS A 486 -4.33 -19.94 11.52
C HIS A 486 -4.58 -19.79 10.03
N TRP A 487 -3.52 -19.95 9.23
CA TRP A 487 -3.56 -19.76 7.80
C TRP A 487 -3.41 -21.10 7.08
N LEU A 488 -4.33 -21.37 6.16
CA LEU A 488 -4.28 -22.53 5.27
C LEU A 488 -4.00 -22.06 3.85
N LYS A 489 -2.87 -22.47 3.28
CA LYS A 489 -2.43 -22.07 1.94
C LYS A 489 -3.30 -22.76 0.88
N ALA A 490 -3.89 -21.93 0.02
CA ALA A 490 -4.42 -22.28 -1.30
C ALA A 490 -3.65 -21.43 -2.31
N GLY A 491 -2.59 -22.00 -2.86
CA GLY A 491 -1.60 -21.26 -3.64
C GLY A 491 -1.78 -21.37 -5.15
N CYS A 492 -1.30 -20.33 -5.83
CA CYS A 492 -1.08 -20.27 -7.26
C CYS A 492 0.43 -20.22 -7.50
N ASP A 493 0.95 -21.26 -8.14
CA ASP A 493 2.37 -21.37 -8.49
C ASP A 493 2.64 -20.59 -9.80
N ASP A 494 1.76 -20.82 -10.77
CA ASP A 494 1.90 -20.29 -12.12
C ASP A 494 1.14 -18.97 -12.41
N PRO A 495 1.69 -18.09 -13.27
CA PRO A 495 3.02 -18.25 -13.87
C PRO A 495 4.11 -17.85 -12.88
N GLU A 496 5.14 -18.68 -12.74
CA GLU A 496 6.31 -18.39 -11.90
C GLU A 496 6.97 -17.05 -12.29
N ASN A 497 6.94 -16.74 -13.59
CA ASN A 497 7.44 -15.51 -14.17
C ASN A 497 6.45 -14.32 -14.10
N PHE A 498 5.63 -14.25 -13.05
CA PHE A 498 4.59 -13.22 -12.88
C PHE A 498 5.12 -11.77 -12.87
N LEU A 499 6.35 -11.57 -12.38
CA LEU A 499 7.03 -10.27 -12.38
C LEU A 499 7.73 -9.95 -13.71
N GLY A 500 7.73 -10.89 -14.66
CA GLY A 500 8.35 -10.78 -15.98
C GLY A 500 7.45 -10.14 -17.03
N LYS A 501 7.67 -10.53 -18.29
CA LYS A 501 7.10 -9.91 -19.49
C LYS A 501 6.00 -10.74 -20.15
N TYR A 502 5.42 -11.70 -19.44
CA TYR A 502 4.23 -12.43 -19.90
C TYR A 502 3.13 -11.44 -20.28
N ARG A 503 2.53 -11.57 -21.47
CA ARG A 503 1.65 -10.53 -22.05
C ARG A 503 0.41 -10.24 -21.20
N HIS A 504 -0.01 -11.21 -20.40
CA HIS A 504 -1.16 -11.07 -19.49
C HIS A 504 -0.78 -10.45 -18.14
N TYR A 505 0.51 -10.24 -17.87
CA TYR A 505 1.06 -9.78 -16.59
C TYR A 505 2.18 -8.72 -16.75
N ASP A 506 2.45 -8.23 -17.96
CA ASP A 506 3.54 -7.29 -18.31
C ASP A 506 3.38 -5.86 -17.77
N THR A 507 2.28 -5.56 -17.06
CA THR A 507 2.03 -4.25 -16.45
C THR A 507 1.45 -4.40 -15.06
N LEU A 508 1.75 -3.44 -14.18
CA LEU A 508 1.22 -3.42 -12.80
C LEU A 508 -0.31 -3.57 -12.74
N SER A 509 -1.05 -2.91 -13.64
CA SER A 509 -2.52 -2.99 -13.66
C SER A 509 -3.02 -4.39 -13.97
N LYS A 510 -2.38 -5.09 -14.93
CA LYS A 510 -2.75 -6.46 -15.27
C LYS A 510 -2.39 -7.44 -14.14
N ARG A 511 -1.23 -7.27 -13.50
CA ARG A 511 -0.84 -8.05 -12.30
C ARG A 511 -1.84 -7.88 -11.17
N LYS A 512 -2.26 -6.64 -10.86
CA LYS A 512 -3.29 -6.39 -9.84
C LYS A 512 -4.63 -7.04 -10.18
N ALA A 513 -5.06 -6.97 -11.45
CA ALA A 513 -6.29 -7.62 -11.90
C ALA A 513 -6.23 -9.15 -11.76
N ALA A 514 -5.07 -9.75 -12.01
CA ALA A 514 -4.84 -11.19 -11.80
C ALA A 514 -4.93 -11.57 -10.31
N VAL A 515 -4.32 -10.78 -9.42
CA VAL A 515 -4.44 -10.94 -7.97
C VAL A 515 -5.89 -10.84 -7.52
N ASP A 516 -6.64 -9.85 -8.01
CA ASP A 516 -8.06 -9.69 -7.69
C ASP A 516 -8.89 -10.90 -8.15
N TYR A 517 -8.57 -11.43 -9.33
CA TYR A 517 -9.24 -12.60 -9.89
C TYR A 517 -9.03 -13.86 -9.05
N LEU A 518 -7.79 -14.11 -8.63
CA LEU A 518 -7.40 -15.23 -7.76
C LEU A 518 -8.03 -15.09 -6.36
N ALA A 519 -7.92 -13.92 -5.75
CA ALA A 519 -8.48 -13.63 -4.43
C ALA A 519 -10.01 -13.85 -4.39
N ALA A 520 -10.72 -13.44 -5.44
CA ALA A 520 -12.17 -13.67 -5.57
C ALA A 520 -12.56 -15.15 -5.63
N ARG A 521 -11.60 -16.05 -5.88
CA ARG A 521 -11.78 -17.51 -5.94
C ARG A 521 -11.19 -18.22 -4.72
N GLY A 522 -10.84 -17.49 -3.67
CA GLY A 522 -10.34 -18.06 -2.42
C GLY A 522 -8.86 -18.46 -2.42
N ILE A 523 -8.12 -18.13 -3.49
CA ILE A 523 -6.66 -18.27 -3.54
C ILE A 523 -6.03 -17.17 -2.68
N ASN A 524 -5.07 -17.54 -1.83
CA ASN A 524 -4.48 -16.66 -0.82
C ASN A 524 -2.95 -16.72 -0.75
N SER A 525 -2.30 -17.40 -1.67
CA SER A 525 -0.86 -17.37 -1.88
C SER A 525 -0.60 -17.24 -3.37
N LEU A 526 0.39 -16.43 -3.72
CA LEU A 526 0.88 -16.34 -5.08
C LEU A 526 2.39 -16.39 -5.05
N TYR A 527 2.93 -17.40 -5.71
CA TYR A 527 4.35 -17.58 -5.99
C TYR A 527 4.81 -16.48 -6.95
N VAL A 528 5.87 -15.77 -6.59
CA VAL A 528 6.49 -14.74 -7.43
C VAL A 528 7.99 -14.83 -7.32
N MET A 529 8.68 -14.85 -8.46
CA MET A 529 10.13 -14.90 -8.48
C MET A 529 10.74 -13.51 -8.62
N SER A 530 11.84 -13.21 -7.90
CA SER A 530 12.53 -11.91 -7.98
C SER A 530 13.82 -11.91 -8.81
N HIS A 531 14.34 -13.06 -9.23
CA HIS A 531 15.55 -13.13 -10.07
C HIS A 531 15.64 -14.44 -10.86
N ASN A 532 15.66 -14.34 -12.20
CA ASN A 532 15.80 -15.48 -13.10
C ASN A 532 16.74 -15.22 -14.29
N ILE A 533 17.60 -14.19 -14.23
CA ILE A 533 18.54 -13.94 -15.34
C ILE A 533 19.36 -15.21 -15.61
N ASP A 534 19.44 -15.65 -16.86
CA ASP A 534 20.07 -16.91 -17.33
C ASP A 534 19.30 -18.20 -17.07
N GLY A 535 18.37 -18.20 -16.11
CA GLY A 535 17.49 -19.33 -15.82
C GLY A 535 16.20 -19.31 -16.64
N ASP A 536 15.09 -19.67 -16.05
CA ASP A 536 13.83 -19.76 -16.77
C ASP A 536 13.27 -18.38 -17.12
N ASP A 537 12.79 -18.22 -18.35
CA ASP A 537 12.33 -16.99 -19.01
C ASP A 537 13.29 -15.77 -19.08
N LYS A 538 14.27 -15.64 -18.18
CA LYS A 538 15.42 -14.71 -18.24
C LYS A 538 15.07 -13.22 -18.26
N ASP A 539 13.96 -12.81 -17.67
CA ASP A 539 13.41 -11.45 -17.80
C ASP A 539 13.03 -10.74 -16.49
N VAL A 540 13.34 -11.34 -15.33
CA VAL A 540 13.10 -10.80 -13.98
C VAL A 540 14.40 -10.62 -13.21
N TRP A 541 14.59 -9.42 -12.66
CA TRP A 541 15.72 -9.08 -11.79
C TRP A 541 15.50 -7.76 -11.06
N PRO A 542 16.13 -7.55 -9.89
CA PRO A 542 16.06 -6.30 -9.14
C PRO A 542 17.14 -5.28 -9.57
N TRP A 543 18.15 -5.71 -10.34
CA TRP A 543 19.33 -4.92 -10.70
C TRP A 543 19.04 -3.81 -11.70
N LEU A 544 19.84 -2.75 -11.69
CA LEU A 544 19.77 -1.69 -12.68
C LEU A 544 20.15 -2.22 -14.08
N GLY A 545 19.26 -2.03 -15.07
CA GLY A 545 19.53 -2.37 -16.47
C GLY A 545 18.27 -2.83 -17.19
N ASN A 546 18.14 -2.45 -18.47
CA ASN A 546 17.04 -2.84 -19.33
C ASN A 546 17.29 -4.19 -20.03
N THR A 547 18.55 -4.63 -20.06
CA THR A 547 18.98 -5.92 -20.59
C THR A 547 19.63 -6.79 -19.51
N ALA A 548 19.59 -8.11 -19.70
CA ALA A 548 20.29 -9.05 -18.82
C ALA A 548 21.79 -8.73 -18.71
N ALA A 549 22.44 -8.29 -19.79
CA ALA A 549 23.86 -7.93 -19.77
C ALA A 549 24.16 -6.71 -18.88
N GLU A 550 23.34 -5.66 -18.98
CA GLU A 550 23.44 -4.48 -18.11
C GLU A 550 23.16 -4.84 -16.66
N ALA A 551 22.11 -5.62 -16.41
CA ALA A 551 21.73 -6.07 -15.09
C ALA A 551 22.85 -6.86 -14.41
N LYS A 552 23.49 -7.80 -15.11
CA LYS A 552 24.65 -8.55 -14.61
C LYS A 552 25.84 -7.63 -14.31
N ALA A 553 26.11 -6.67 -15.19
CA ALA A 553 27.20 -5.72 -14.98
C ALA A 553 26.98 -4.86 -13.72
N ASN A 554 25.73 -4.49 -13.45
CA ASN A 554 25.32 -3.72 -12.27
C ASN A 554 25.12 -4.56 -11.00
N SER A 555 25.02 -5.89 -11.12
CA SER A 555 24.95 -6.81 -9.99
C SER A 555 26.33 -7.33 -9.56
N ALA A 556 27.30 -7.33 -10.49
CA ALA A 556 28.66 -7.83 -10.24
C ALA A 556 29.50 -6.78 -9.48
N GLY A 557 29.88 -7.10 -8.24
CA GLY A 557 30.71 -6.21 -7.41
C GLY A 557 29.90 -5.16 -6.65
N SER A 558 30.06 -3.88 -7.00
CA SER A 558 29.33 -2.77 -6.37
C SER A 558 27.92 -2.68 -6.94
N VAL A 559 26.97 -3.30 -6.23
CA VAL A 559 25.60 -3.57 -6.67
C VAL A 559 24.80 -2.27 -6.90
N ARG A 560 24.03 -2.20 -7.99
CA ARG A 560 23.06 -1.14 -8.26
C ARG A 560 21.68 -1.72 -8.52
N PHE A 561 20.67 -1.21 -7.84
CA PHE A 561 19.29 -1.66 -7.95
C PHE A 561 18.45 -0.74 -8.84
N ASP A 562 17.45 -1.32 -9.48
CA ASP A 562 16.42 -0.60 -10.22
C ASP A 562 15.32 -0.12 -9.26
N ILE A 563 15.44 1.14 -8.83
CA ILE A 563 14.51 1.76 -7.86
C ILE A 563 13.08 1.79 -8.43
N ALA A 564 12.91 2.10 -9.72
CA ALA A 564 11.58 2.17 -10.32
C ALA A 564 10.89 0.81 -10.31
N LYS A 565 11.60 -0.24 -10.71
CA LYS A 565 11.07 -1.62 -10.71
C LYS A 565 10.73 -2.10 -9.30
N LEU A 566 11.62 -1.88 -8.34
CA LEU A 566 11.38 -2.28 -6.94
C LEU A 566 10.21 -1.52 -6.29
N ARG A 567 9.94 -0.28 -6.72
CA ARG A 567 8.74 0.47 -6.32
C ARG A 567 7.47 -0.10 -6.95
N GLU A 568 7.51 -0.52 -8.21
CA GLU A 568 6.39 -1.21 -8.84
C GLU A 568 6.06 -2.53 -8.12
N TRP A 569 7.09 -3.33 -7.79
CA TRP A 569 6.91 -4.56 -7.00
C TRP A 569 6.34 -4.27 -5.62
N ARG A 570 6.82 -3.23 -4.94
CA ARG A 570 6.26 -2.79 -3.65
C ARG A 570 4.76 -2.52 -3.79
N GLU A 571 4.36 -1.77 -4.80
CA GLU A 571 2.96 -1.42 -4.98
C GLU A 571 2.08 -2.65 -5.28
N LEU A 572 2.60 -3.61 -6.04
CA LEU A 572 1.93 -4.88 -6.29
C LEU A 572 1.79 -5.71 -5.00
N PHE A 573 2.86 -5.85 -4.22
CA PHE A 573 2.86 -6.64 -3.00
C PHE A 573 1.92 -6.06 -1.96
N GLU A 574 1.86 -4.74 -1.79
CA GLU A 574 0.84 -4.10 -0.95
C GLU A 574 -0.58 -4.35 -1.46
N HIS A 575 -0.78 -4.45 -2.79
CA HIS A 575 -2.06 -4.85 -3.34
C HIS A 575 -2.41 -6.28 -2.95
N MET A 576 -1.48 -7.21 -3.07
CA MET A 576 -1.66 -8.60 -2.60
C MET A 576 -2.08 -8.64 -1.12
N GLN A 577 -1.40 -7.89 -0.25
CA GLN A 577 -1.77 -7.80 1.18
C GLN A 577 -3.21 -7.31 1.40
N ARG A 578 -3.65 -6.29 0.63
CA ARG A 578 -5.02 -5.75 0.71
C ARG A 578 -6.09 -6.68 0.17
N ARG A 579 -5.72 -7.69 -0.62
CA ARG A 579 -6.63 -8.69 -1.18
C ARG A 579 -6.57 -10.03 -0.45
N GLY A 580 -5.85 -10.09 0.68
CA GLY A 580 -5.69 -11.32 1.45
C GLY A 580 -4.83 -12.38 0.74
N VAL A 581 -3.91 -11.95 -0.13
CA VAL A 581 -2.97 -12.82 -0.84
C VAL A 581 -1.57 -12.63 -0.26
N VAL A 582 -1.02 -13.70 0.31
CA VAL A 582 0.34 -13.78 0.83
C VAL A 582 1.32 -13.66 -0.33
N VAL A 583 2.35 -12.85 -0.16
CA VAL A 583 3.47 -12.78 -1.11
C VAL A 583 4.38 -13.96 -0.81
N TYR A 584 4.41 -14.94 -1.71
CA TYR A 584 5.36 -16.03 -1.61
C TYR A 584 6.52 -15.76 -2.56
N LEU A 585 7.56 -15.15 -2.01
CA LEU A 585 8.66 -14.60 -2.78
C LEU A 585 9.78 -15.63 -2.92
N VAL A 586 9.99 -16.09 -4.15
CA VAL A 586 11.10 -16.96 -4.50
C VAL A 586 12.27 -16.12 -4.96
N LEU A 587 13.37 -16.23 -4.22
CA LEU A 587 14.46 -15.27 -4.31
C LEU A 587 15.28 -15.43 -5.58
N GLU A 588 15.43 -16.65 -6.06
CA GLU A 588 16.12 -16.91 -7.34
C GLU A 588 15.72 -18.25 -7.96
N ASP A 589 15.77 -18.32 -9.28
CA ASP A 589 15.86 -19.57 -10.05
C ASP A 589 17.22 -20.24 -9.81
N ASP A 590 17.29 -21.56 -9.82
CA ASP A 590 18.51 -22.31 -9.49
C ASP A 590 19.66 -22.11 -10.50
N SER A 591 19.32 -22.00 -11.78
CA SER A 591 20.22 -21.83 -12.92
C SER A 591 20.50 -20.35 -13.24
N ALA A 592 19.89 -19.44 -12.48
CA ALA A 592 20.09 -18.00 -12.63
C ALA A 592 21.56 -17.55 -12.46
N TRP A 593 21.85 -16.32 -12.87
CA TRP A 593 23.15 -15.68 -12.73
C TRP A 593 23.53 -15.49 -11.25
N LYS A 594 24.68 -16.03 -10.83
CA LYS A 594 25.09 -16.05 -9.41
C LYS A 594 26.27 -15.16 -9.01
N ARG A 595 26.87 -14.40 -9.93
CA ARG A 595 28.05 -13.56 -9.60
C ARG A 595 27.64 -12.20 -9.00
N TYR A 596 26.82 -12.24 -7.96
CA TYR A 596 26.38 -11.08 -7.20
C TYR A 596 26.51 -11.37 -5.69
N ASP A 597 26.38 -10.35 -4.86
CA ASP A 597 26.45 -10.49 -3.40
C ASP A 597 25.04 -10.79 -2.83
N HIS A 598 24.81 -12.04 -2.42
CA HIS A 598 23.55 -12.47 -1.80
C HIS A 598 23.20 -11.68 -0.53
N GLY A 599 24.20 -11.25 0.25
CA GLY A 599 23.96 -10.46 1.45
C GLY A 599 23.41 -9.07 1.13
N ARG A 600 23.98 -8.40 0.13
CA ARG A 600 23.45 -7.12 -0.39
C ARG A 600 22.05 -7.30 -1.00
N TYR A 601 21.83 -8.39 -1.70
CA TYR A 601 20.53 -8.73 -2.29
C TYR A 601 19.44 -8.91 -1.23
N PHE A 602 19.66 -9.81 -0.27
CA PHE A 602 18.72 -10.08 0.83
C PHE A 602 18.45 -8.82 1.63
N ARG A 603 19.50 -8.05 1.93
CA ARG A 603 19.35 -6.78 2.65
C ARG A 603 18.45 -5.79 1.91
N GLU A 604 18.59 -5.65 0.60
CA GLU A 604 17.73 -4.74 -0.18
C GLU A 604 16.27 -5.22 -0.19
N LEU A 605 16.03 -6.51 -0.40
CA LEU A 605 14.67 -7.07 -0.41
C LEU A 605 14.00 -6.96 0.96
N VAL A 606 14.70 -7.31 2.04
CA VAL A 606 14.21 -7.14 3.42
C VAL A 606 13.93 -5.66 3.72
N ALA A 607 14.84 -4.75 3.34
CA ALA A 607 14.66 -3.32 3.57
C ALA A 607 13.42 -2.76 2.85
N ARG A 608 13.10 -3.28 1.66
CA ARG A 608 11.98 -2.80 0.84
C ARG A 608 10.64 -3.48 1.15
N PHE A 609 10.65 -4.74 1.58
CA PHE A 609 9.45 -5.59 1.66
C PHE A 609 9.22 -6.25 3.03
N GLY A 610 10.20 -6.30 3.93
CA GLY A 610 10.08 -7.03 5.20
C GLY A 610 9.08 -6.42 6.20
N ASP A 611 8.64 -5.18 6.02
CA ASP A 611 7.57 -4.63 6.84
C ASP A 611 6.18 -5.22 6.51
N LEU A 612 6.04 -5.94 5.39
CA LEU A 612 4.77 -6.54 4.98
C LEU A 612 4.40 -7.71 5.90
N PRO A 613 3.19 -7.75 6.51
CA PRO A 613 2.87 -8.77 7.49
C PRO A 613 2.75 -10.20 6.94
N ALA A 614 2.39 -10.38 5.66
CA ALA A 614 2.22 -11.69 5.06
C ALA A 614 3.18 -11.88 3.87
N LEU A 615 4.41 -12.24 4.21
CA LEU A 615 5.50 -12.52 3.30
C LEU A 615 6.14 -13.86 3.70
N LEU A 616 6.37 -14.71 2.71
CA LEU A 616 7.12 -15.97 2.83
C LEU A 616 8.33 -15.88 1.91
N PHE A 617 9.48 -16.32 2.38
CA PHE A 617 10.69 -16.40 1.54
C PHE A 617 10.96 -17.85 1.13
N ASN A 618 11.11 -18.07 -0.17
CA ASN A 618 11.73 -19.28 -0.70
C ASN A 618 13.13 -18.95 -1.21
N LEU A 619 14.16 -19.65 -0.75
CA LEU A 619 15.55 -19.29 -1.05
C LEU A 619 15.92 -19.52 -2.52
N GLY A 620 15.31 -20.50 -3.17
CA GLY A 620 15.50 -20.73 -4.58
C GLY A 620 14.54 -21.77 -5.11
N GLU A 621 14.08 -21.57 -6.33
CA GLU A 621 13.34 -22.55 -7.14
C GLU A 621 14.28 -23.72 -7.48
N GLU A 622 13.73 -24.91 -7.74
CA GLU A 622 14.40 -26.21 -8.02
C GLU A 622 15.83 -26.45 -7.43
N HIS A 623 16.11 -25.94 -6.23
CA HIS A 623 17.48 -25.67 -5.74
C HIS A 623 18.43 -26.88 -5.79
N ASN A 624 17.93 -28.10 -5.59
CA ASN A 624 18.77 -29.30 -5.55
C ASN A 624 19.19 -29.84 -6.92
N GLU A 625 18.82 -29.23 -8.05
CA GLU A 625 19.44 -29.58 -9.33
C GLU A 625 20.86 -29.02 -9.44
N ASN A 626 21.06 -27.80 -8.93
CA ASN A 626 22.32 -27.07 -9.08
C ASN A 626 23.08 -26.80 -7.76
N TYR A 627 22.47 -27.02 -6.59
CA TYR A 627 23.09 -26.74 -5.28
C TYR A 627 22.99 -27.89 -4.29
N SER A 628 23.95 -27.90 -3.35
CA SER A 628 23.82 -28.73 -2.15
C SER A 628 22.83 -28.10 -1.16
N LEU A 629 22.22 -28.95 -0.35
CA LEU A 629 21.42 -28.51 0.79
C LEU A 629 22.21 -27.61 1.74
N SER A 630 23.48 -27.94 2.02
CA SER A 630 24.34 -27.13 2.89
C SER A 630 24.50 -25.68 2.40
N ALA A 631 24.57 -25.47 1.08
CA ALA A 631 24.62 -24.13 0.50
C ALA A 631 23.28 -23.39 0.69
N GLY A 632 22.16 -24.07 0.45
CA GLY A 632 20.82 -23.51 0.66
C GLY A 632 20.57 -23.14 2.13
N LEU A 633 20.96 -24.00 3.07
CA LEU A 633 20.86 -23.74 4.51
C LEU A 633 21.74 -22.57 4.96
N ALA A 634 22.91 -22.38 4.34
CA ALA A 634 23.77 -21.23 4.62
C ALA A 634 23.14 -19.91 4.13
N LEU A 635 22.51 -19.91 2.96
CA LEU A 635 21.76 -18.74 2.45
C LEU A 635 20.52 -18.46 3.32
N ALA A 636 19.78 -19.48 3.73
CA ALA A 636 18.65 -19.34 4.65
C ALA A 636 19.09 -18.75 6.00
N GLN A 637 20.23 -19.17 6.53
CA GLN A 637 20.81 -18.61 7.77
C GLN A 637 21.21 -17.15 7.58
N GLN A 638 21.85 -16.81 6.46
CA GLN A 638 22.22 -15.43 6.15
C GLN A 638 20.99 -14.51 6.03
N LEU A 639 19.91 -14.98 5.39
CA LEU A 639 18.65 -14.25 5.33
C LEU A 639 18.03 -14.07 6.72
N ALA A 640 18.03 -15.11 7.56
CA ALA A 640 17.51 -15.04 8.93
C ALA A 640 18.28 -14.03 9.81
N GLU A 641 19.58 -13.84 9.58
CA GLU A 641 20.39 -12.82 10.27
C GLU A 641 20.09 -11.39 9.80
N ILE A 642 19.62 -11.23 8.56
CA ILE A 642 19.32 -9.93 7.94
C ILE A 642 17.87 -9.51 8.19
N ASP A 643 16.93 -10.46 8.22
CA ASP A 643 15.49 -10.22 8.36
C ASP A 643 15.08 -10.05 9.83
N PRO A 644 14.85 -8.81 10.31
CA PRO A 644 14.53 -8.57 11.71
C PRO A 644 13.11 -9.03 12.11
N TYR A 645 12.33 -9.48 11.14
CA TYR A 645 10.93 -9.83 11.31
C TYR A 645 10.69 -11.34 11.38
N ASP A 646 11.72 -12.13 11.12
CA ASP A 646 11.69 -13.59 11.16
C ASP A 646 10.55 -14.19 10.30
N HIS A 647 10.43 -13.73 9.04
CA HIS A 647 9.41 -14.28 8.13
C HIS A 647 9.64 -15.78 7.90
N PRO A 648 8.58 -16.59 7.74
CA PRO A 648 8.74 -18.01 7.46
C PRO A 648 9.56 -18.25 6.18
N ARG A 649 10.51 -19.19 6.25
CA ARG A 649 11.40 -19.52 5.13
C ARG A 649 11.34 -20.99 4.73
N GLY A 650 11.59 -21.27 3.45
CA GLY A 650 11.79 -22.61 2.92
C GLY A 650 12.70 -22.61 1.70
N ILE A 651 12.95 -23.80 1.15
CA ILE A 651 13.78 -24.01 -0.03
C ILE A 651 12.97 -24.92 -0.96
N HIS A 652 12.76 -24.51 -2.21
CA HIS A 652 12.09 -25.33 -3.22
C HIS A 652 12.98 -26.50 -3.62
N ASN A 653 12.38 -27.66 -3.84
CA ASN A 653 13.10 -28.87 -4.17
C ASN A 653 12.37 -29.69 -5.23
N VAL A 654 13.14 -30.13 -6.23
CA VAL A 654 12.73 -31.23 -7.09
C VAL A 654 12.74 -32.50 -6.25
N ASN A 655 11.57 -33.13 -6.10
CA ASN A 655 11.32 -34.31 -5.26
C ASN A 655 11.32 -34.01 -3.75
N SER A 656 11.32 -35.07 -2.93
CA SER A 656 11.17 -34.95 -1.48
C SER A 656 12.48 -34.53 -0.78
N PRO A 657 12.46 -33.45 0.04
CA PRO A 657 13.59 -33.11 0.91
C PRO A 657 13.88 -34.23 1.93
N ASN A 658 15.09 -34.22 2.49
CA ASN A 658 15.52 -35.20 3.50
C ASN A 658 15.32 -34.65 4.94
N ASP A 659 15.65 -35.46 5.95
CA ASP A 659 15.44 -35.12 7.36
C ASP A 659 16.29 -33.94 7.85
N ASP A 660 17.36 -33.54 7.15
CA ASP A 660 18.22 -32.41 7.54
C ASP A 660 17.44 -31.08 7.55
N TYR A 661 16.35 -30.99 6.76
CA TYR A 661 15.42 -29.85 6.80
C TYR A 661 14.71 -29.73 8.15
N ILE A 662 14.38 -30.86 8.78
CA ILE A 662 13.71 -30.89 10.10
C ILE A 662 14.64 -30.33 11.18
N ASP A 663 15.93 -30.58 11.04
CA ASP A 663 16.94 -30.17 12.02
C ASP A 663 17.38 -28.71 11.82
N ALA A 664 17.09 -28.12 10.66
CA ALA A 664 17.46 -26.75 10.34
C ALA A 664 16.51 -25.74 11.02
N ALA A 665 17.03 -25.03 12.04
CA ALA A 665 16.26 -24.03 12.77
C ALA A 665 15.75 -22.88 11.88
N GLN A 666 16.45 -22.58 10.79
CA GLN A 666 16.12 -21.51 9.85
C GLN A 666 15.06 -21.87 8.80
N ILE A 667 14.57 -23.13 8.78
CA ILE A 667 13.57 -23.62 7.81
C ILE A 667 12.23 -23.89 8.51
N ASP A 668 11.16 -23.30 8.00
CA ASP A 668 9.82 -23.33 8.61
C ASP A 668 8.80 -24.16 7.84
N PHE A 669 9.04 -24.37 6.54
CA PHE A 669 8.19 -25.17 5.67
C PHE A 669 9.01 -25.94 4.63
N THR A 670 8.48 -27.08 4.20
CA THR A 670 8.98 -27.78 3.00
C THR A 670 8.44 -27.08 1.75
N SER A 671 9.11 -27.20 0.62
CA SER A 671 8.58 -26.72 -0.67
C SER A 671 8.85 -27.82 -1.69
N ILE A 672 7.86 -28.70 -1.85
CA ILE A 672 8.04 -30.03 -2.47
C ILE A 672 7.34 -30.11 -3.81
N GLN A 673 8.13 -30.23 -4.87
CA GLN A 673 7.66 -30.59 -6.20
C GLN A 673 7.59 -32.11 -6.35
N THR A 674 6.45 -32.64 -6.77
CA THR A 674 6.14 -34.09 -6.67
C THR A 674 6.30 -34.89 -7.96
N GLY A 675 7.08 -34.37 -8.93
CA GLY A 675 7.62 -35.09 -10.11
C GLY A 675 7.12 -34.56 -11.45
N MET A 676 7.77 -34.75 -12.60
CA MET A 676 7.59 -34.01 -13.88
C MET A 676 6.18 -33.58 -14.37
N PRO A 677 6.06 -32.45 -15.12
CA PRO A 677 4.79 -31.98 -15.66
C PRO A 677 4.06 -32.98 -16.56
N GLY A 678 2.74 -33.09 -16.38
CA GLY A 678 1.86 -33.98 -17.14
C GLY A 678 2.12 -35.49 -16.92
N LYS A 679 3.00 -35.86 -15.98
CA LYS A 679 3.22 -37.24 -15.53
C LYS A 679 2.40 -37.53 -14.27
N HIS A 680 2.32 -38.81 -13.90
CA HIS A 680 1.69 -39.25 -12.64
C HIS A 680 0.25 -38.74 -12.44
N GLN A 681 -0.58 -38.80 -13.48
CA GLN A 681 -1.94 -38.22 -13.52
C GLN A 681 -3.02 -39.08 -12.86
N SER A 682 -2.67 -40.25 -12.29
CA SER A 682 -3.67 -41.17 -11.76
C SER A 682 -4.21 -40.72 -10.41
N LEU A 683 -5.39 -41.22 -10.04
CA LEU A 683 -5.92 -41.02 -8.70
C LEU A 683 -4.98 -41.59 -7.62
N ALA A 684 -4.26 -42.68 -7.91
CA ALA A 684 -3.31 -43.26 -6.96
C ALA A 684 -2.14 -42.30 -6.69
N ASP A 685 -1.61 -41.67 -7.74
CA ASP A 685 -0.56 -40.65 -7.64
C ASP A 685 -1.06 -39.43 -6.83
N ALA A 686 -2.29 -38.98 -7.06
CA ALA A 686 -2.88 -37.88 -6.29
C ALA A 686 -3.00 -38.23 -4.79
N MET A 687 -3.48 -39.42 -4.46
CA MET A 687 -3.70 -39.83 -3.07
C MET A 687 -2.41 -40.06 -2.27
N GLN A 688 -1.25 -40.22 -2.92
CA GLN A 688 0.04 -40.45 -2.23
C GLN A 688 0.47 -39.26 -1.35
N HIS A 689 0.04 -38.03 -1.68
CA HIS A 689 0.35 -36.81 -0.93
C HIS A 689 -0.14 -36.87 0.52
N ASN A 690 -1.20 -37.63 0.78
CA ASN A 690 -1.68 -37.86 2.15
C ASN A 690 -0.61 -38.57 2.99
N GLN A 691 -0.04 -39.65 2.47
CA GLN A 691 0.97 -40.42 3.19
C GLN A 691 2.28 -39.63 3.33
N ILE A 692 2.69 -38.92 2.28
CA ILE A 692 3.89 -38.06 2.32
C ILE A 692 3.80 -37.03 3.45
N ALA A 693 2.69 -36.31 3.55
CA ALA A 693 2.53 -35.28 4.60
C ALA A 693 2.42 -35.88 6.01
N ILE A 694 1.77 -37.03 6.17
CA ILE A 694 1.72 -37.77 7.45
C ILE A 694 3.14 -38.19 7.89
N ASP A 695 3.94 -38.72 6.96
CA ASP A 695 5.27 -39.23 7.29
C ASP A 695 6.26 -38.10 7.62
N TRP A 696 6.14 -36.94 6.99
CA TRP A 696 6.87 -35.75 7.41
C TRP A 696 6.57 -35.34 8.86
N GLN A 697 5.29 -35.29 9.24
CA GLN A 697 4.91 -34.94 10.61
C GLN A 697 5.43 -35.98 11.62
N ARG A 698 5.33 -37.27 11.29
CA ARG A 698 5.86 -38.36 12.14
C ARG A 698 7.38 -38.29 12.30
N ARG A 699 8.11 -37.93 11.24
CA ARG A 699 9.57 -37.73 11.31
C ARG A 699 9.94 -36.51 12.16
N CYS A 700 9.18 -35.42 12.09
CA CYS A 700 9.38 -34.29 13.02
C CYS A 700 9.15 -34.73 14.47
N ASP A 701 8.06 -35.47 14.71
CA ASP A 701 7.68 -35.97 16.04
C ASP A 701 8.72 -36.92 16.64
N SER A 702 9.22 -37.88 15.85
CA SER A 702 10.21 -38.87 16.31
C SER A 702 11.54 -38.23 16.69
N ARG A 703 11.87 -37.11 16.04
CA ARG A 703 13.06 -36.30 16.29
C ARG A 703 12.85 -35.26 17.41
N ARG A 704 11.64 -35.13 17.93
CA ARG A 704 11.25 -34.09 18.91
C ARG A 704 11.55 -32.67 18.42
N GLN A 705 11.35 -32.46 17.12
CA GLN A 705 11.48 -31.15 16.49
C GLN A 705 10.11 -30.54 16.24
N ARG A 706 10.06 -29.22 16.01
CA ARG A 706 8.83 -28.58 15.55
C ARG A 706 8.39 -29.22 14.24
N ARG A 707 7.08 -29.35 14.03
CA ARG A 707 6.55 -29.80 12.75
C ARG A 707 6.68 -28.69 11.73
N LEU A 708 7.41 -28.96 10.65
CA LEU A 708 7.42 -28.08 9.48
C LEU A 708 6.01 -28.03 8.87
N VAL A 709 5.66 -26.90 8.28
CA VAL A 709 4.50 -26.86 7.38
C VAL A 709 4.86 -27.69 6.15
N VAL A 710 4.14 -28.79 5.93
CA VAL A 710 4.36 -29.62 4.74
C VAL A 710 3.66 -28.95 3.57
N ASN A 711 4.40 -28.15 2.83
CA ASN A 711 3.91 -27.42 1.68
C ASN A 711 4.39 -28.10 0.38
N PHE A 712 3.42 -28.40 -0.48
CA PHE A 712 3.62 -28.92 -1.83
C PHE A 712 3.52 -27.75 -2.79
N ASP A 713 4.65 -27.36 -3.36
CA ASP A 713 4.76 -26.35 -4.41
C ASP A 713 5.07 -27.04 -5.72
N GLU A 714 4.56 -26.51 -6.82
CA GLU A 714 4.42 -27.26 -8.06
C GLU A 714 3.84 -28.68 -7.84
N GLY A 715 2.80 -28.76 -7.00
CA GLY A 715 2.20 -30.03 -6.62
C GLY A 715 1.58 -30.73 -7.84
N ARG A 716 1.95 -32.00 -8.06
CA ARG A 716 1.51 -32.81 -9.19
C ARG A 716 0.93 -34.16 -8.71
N PRO A 717 -0.07 -34.74 -9.39
CA PRO A 717 -0.60 -34.33 -10.68
C PRO A 717 -1.34 -33.00 -10.69
N GLU A 718 -1.00 -32.17 -11.68
CA GLU A 718 -1.56 -30.85 -11.88
C GLU A 718 -3.07 -30.95 -12.09
N GLN A 719 -3.81 -30.01 -11.49
CA GLN A 719 -5.28 -29.91 -11.67
C GLN A 719 -6.08 -31.14 -11.20
N GLN A 720 -5.44 -32.19 -10.68
CA GLN A 720 -6.12 -33.32 -10.09
C GLN A 720 -6.49 -33.01 -8.64
N ARG A 721 -7.73 -32.55 -8.43
CA ARG A 721 -8.18 -32.05 -7.13
C ARG A 721 -8.03 -33.01 -5.96
N ALA A 722 -8.04 -34.31 -6.21
CA ALA A 722 -7.80 -35.31 -5.17
C ALA A 722 -6.45 -35.12 -4.47
N ALA A 723 -5.46 -34.50 -5.12
CA ALA A 723 -4.14 -34.29 -4.56
C ALA A 723 -4.14 -33.25 -3.43
N TRP A 724 -4.77 -32.08 -3.62
CA TRP A 724 -4.87 -31.08 -2.55
C TRP A 724 -5.81 -31.52 -1.43
N TRP A 725 -6.88 -32.28 -1.73
CA TRP A 725 -7.69 -32.92 -0.68
C TRP A 725 -6.87 -33.92 0.15
N ALA A 726 -6.08 -34.77 -0.51
CA ALA A 726 -5.19 -35.72 0.15
C ALA A 726 -4.18 -35.00 1.05
N ALA A 727 -3.56 -33.91 0.56
CA ALA A 727 -2.63 -33.09 1.32
C ALA A 727 -3.30 -32.41 2.53
N TYR A 728 -4.43 -31.72 2.33
CA TYR A 728 -5.16 -31.03 3.40
C TYR A 728 -5.63 -31.99 4.51
N LEU A 729 -6.13 -33.17 4.16
CA LEU A 729 -6.57 -34.16 5.16
C LEU A 729 -5.41 -34.95 5.80
N ALA A 730 -4.19 -34.80 5.30
CA ALA A 730 -2.98 -35.16 6.03
C ALA A 730 -2.41 -34.00 6.86
N GLY A 731 -2.97 -32.81 6.72
CA GLY A 731 -2.51 -31.61 7.37
C GLY A 731 -1.29 -30.93 6.74
N GLY A 732 -1.03 -31.22 5.46
CA GLY A 732 -0.18 -30.39 4.60
C GLY A 732 -0.98 -29.25 3.96
N VAL A 733 -0.30 -28.48 3.10
CA VAL A 733 -0.87 -27.37 2.33
C VAL A 733 -0.43 -27.45 0.87
N TRP A 734 -1.06 -26.67 -0.02
CA TRP A 734 -0.94 -26.88 -1.46
C TRP A 734 -0.84 -25.57 -2.25
N GLU A 735 0.09 -25.54 -3.20
CA GLU A 735 0.22 -24.54 -4.26
C GLU A 735 0.19 -25.24 -5.62
N THR A 736 -0.72 -24.78 -6.48
CA THR A 736 -1.00 -25.49 -7.74
C THR A 736 -0.19 -24.91 -8.88
N HIS A 737 0.62 -25.78 -9.51
CA HIS A 737 1.13 -25.60 -10.87
C HIS A 737 0.06 -25.98 -11.92
N VAL A 738 0.09 -25.33 -13.06
CA VAL A 738 -0.87 -25.51 -14.17
C VAL A 738 -0.16 -25.96 -15.44
N LEU A 739 -0.79 -26.85 -16.21
CA LEU A 739 -0.19 -27.32 -17.46
C LEU A 739 0.00 -26.18 -18.47
N PRO A 740 1.07 -26.21 -19.30
CA PRO A 740 1.31 -25.19 -20.33
C PRO A 740 0.16 -25.09 -21.35
N PRO A 741 0.02 -23.95 -22.05
CA PRO A 741 0.88 -22.77 -22.00
C PRO A 741 0.69 -21.91 -20.73
N TYR A 742 1.79 -21.37 -20.20
CA TYR A 742 1.84 -20.59 -18.96
C TYR A 742 1.40 -19.13 -19.13
N ASP A 743 1.72 -18.48 -20.25
CA ASP A 743 1.29 -17.11 -20.58
C ASP A 743 -0.20 -17.05 -21.04
N GLN A 744 -1.09 -17.30 -20.09
CA GLN A 744 -2.54 -17.26 -20.20
C GLN A 744 -3.12 -16.44 -19.04
N PRO A 745 -4.29 -15.80 -19.20
CA PRO A 745 -4.93 -15.13 -18.08
C PRO A 745 -5.39 -16.15 -17.04
N MET A 746 -5.44 -15.76 -15.77
CA MET A 746 -5.89 -16.63 -14.66
C MET A 746 -7.28 -17.25 -14.92
N SER A 747 -8.12 -16.62 -15.74
CA SER A 747 -9.42 -17.14 -16.14
C SER A 747 -9.38 -18.40 -16.99
N ALA A 748 -8.26 -18.69 -17.66
CA ALA A 748 -8.08 -19.95 -18.40
C ALA A 748 -8.06 -21.18 -17.47
N ARG A 749 -7.85 -20.99 -16.17
CA ARG A 749 -7.75 -22.04 -15.15
C ARG A 749 -8.86 -21.92 -14.09
N GLU A 750 -10.01 -21.33 -14.47
CA GLU A 750 -11.11 -21.05 -13.55
C GLU A 750 -11.54 -22.24 -12.70
N ARG A 751 -11.67 -23.42 -13.31
CA ARG A 751 -12.02 -24.65 -12.59
C ARG A 751 -11.05 -24.94 -11.45
N THR A 752 -9.74 -24.91 -11.72
CA THR A 752 -8.69 -25.17 -10.72
C THR A 752 -8.80 -24.23 -9.52
N TRP A 753 -8.97 -22.93 -9.77
CA TRP A 753 -9.03 -21.94 -8.71
C TRP A 753 -10.29 -22.06 -7.85
N ASN A 754 -11.44 -22.34 -8.48
CA ASN A 754 -12.66 -22.60 -7.73
C ASN A 754 -12.56 -23.87 -6.88
N GLU A 755 -12.06 -24.96 -7.44
CA GLU A 755 -11.92 -26.26 -6.74
C GLU A 755 -10.93 -26.19 -5.58
N LEU A 756 -9.79 -25.52 -5.75
CA LEU A 756 -8.81 -25.34 -4.67
C LEU A 756 -9.32 -24.37 -3.59
N GLY A 757 -9.86 -23.22 -3.97
CA GLY A 757 -10.46 -22.27 -3.03
C GLY A 757 -11.63 -22.87 -2.24
N GLY A 758 -12.43 -23.72 -2.90
CA GLY A 758 -13.49 -24.49 -2.26
C GLY A 758 -12.98 -25.51 -1.24
N ALA A 759 -11.91 -26.24 -1.57
CA ALA A 759 -11.28 -27.17 -0.64
C ALA A 759 -10.77 -26.43 0.61
N ARG A 760 -10.16 -25.25 0.43
CA ARG A 760 -9.75 -24.39 1.54
C ARG A 760 -10.96 -23.94 2.38
N ALA A 761 -12.03 -23.47 1.75
CA ALA A 761 -13.24 -23.02 2.45
C ALA A 761 -13.89 -24.16 3.26
N PHE A 762 -13.90 -25.38 2.74
CA PHE A 762 -14.32 -26.56 3.49
C PHE A 762 -13.48 -26.76 4.76
N MET A 763 -12.15 -26.70 4.62
CA MET A 763 -11.22 -26.89 5.74
C MET A 763 -11.33 -25.78 6.80
N GLU A 764 -11.47 -24.52 6.37
CA GLU A 764 -11.65 -23.37 7.26
C GLU A 764 -13.01 -23.38 7.99
N SER A 765 -13.97 -24.20 7.53
CA SER A 765 -15.22 -24.46 8.25
C SER A 765 -15.05 -25.37 9.48
N LEU A 766 -13.84 -25.89 9.70
CA LEU A 766 -13.46 -26.78 10.79
C LEU A 766 -12.27 -26.21 11.57
N PRO A 767 -12.06 -26.62 12.84
CA PRO A 767 -10.87 -26.25 13.61
C PRO A 767 -9.64 -27.06 13.15
N PHE A 768 -9.31 -26.98 11.86
CA PHE A 768 -8.33 -27.85 11.18
C PHE A 768 -6.96 -27.87 11.87
N TRP A 769 -6.55 -26.75 12.48
CA TRP A 769 -5.29 -26.62 13.22
C TRP A 769 -5.22 -27.47 14.50
N LEU A 770 -6.36 -27.94 15.02
CA LEU A 770 -6.46 -28.84 16.18
C LEU A 770 -6.77 -30.29 15.80
N MET A 771 -6.94 -30.57 14.51
CA MET A 771 -7.24 -31.90 14.01
C MET A 771 -5.93 -32.61 13.62
N GLU A 772 -5.92 -33.94 13.57
CA GLU A 772 -4.78 -34.76 13.15
C GLU A 772 -5.23 -35.80 12.12
N PRO A 773 -4.32 -36.34 11.29
CA PRO A 773 -4.66 -37.40 10.35
C PRO A 773 -5.03 -38.69 11.10
N HIS A 774 -6.20 -39.24 10.77
CA HIS A 774 -6.81 -40.38 11.45
C HIS A 774 -7.43 -41.35 10.44
N ASN A 775 -6.66 -41.76 9.43
CA ASN A 775 -7.11 -42.68 8.38
C ASN A 775 -7.58 -44.03 8.95
N GLU A 776 -7.08 -44.45 10.10
CA GLU A 776 -7.49 -45.68 10.79
C GLU A 776 -8.94 -45.64 11.30
N LEU A 777 -9.58 -44.46 11.34
CA LEU A 777 -11.00 -44.33 11.67
C LEU A 777 -11.90 -44.74 10.50
N VAL A 778 -11.38 -44.79 9.26
CA VAL A 778 -12.08 -45.34 8.10
C VAL A 778 -12.01 -46.86 8.18
N ARG A 779 -13.12 -47.51 8.52
CA ARG A 779 -13.22 -48.97 8.73
C ARG A 779 -13.54 -49.75 7.45
N ALA A 780 -14.23 -49.11 6.50
CA ALA A 780 -14.55 -49.66 5.19
C ALA A 780 -14.78 -48.52 4.18
N GLY A 781 -14.61 -48.82 2.89
CA GLY A 781 -14.64 -47.82 1.81
C GLY A 781 -13.27 -47.13 1.61
N ARG A 782 -13.17 -46.30 0.56
CA ARG A 782 -11.93 -45.58 0.23
C ARG A 782 -12.09 -44.10 0.57
N ALA A 783 -11.46 -43.67 1.66
CA ALA A 783 -11.43 -42.28 2.10
C ALA A 783 -10.15 -41.99 2.89
N VAL A 784 -9.78 -40.71 2.96
CA VAL A 784 -8.81 -40.19 3.94
C VAL A 784 -9.54 -39.36 4.98
N CYS A 785 -8.99 -39.26 6.19
CA CYS A 785 -9.66 -38.67 7.34
C CYS A 785 -8.71 -37.76 8.14
N LEU A 786 -9.13 -36.52 8.36
CA LEU A 786 -8.56 -35.62 9.35
C LEU A 786 -9.57 -35.47 10.48
N ALA A 787 -9.17 -35.64 11.74
CA ALA A 787 -10.11 -35.62 12.85
C ALA A 787 -9.54 -34.98 14.12
N ARG A 788 -10.42 -34.41 14.91
CA ARG A 788 -10.28 -34.24 16.35
C ARG A 788 -11.36 -35.12 16.98
N PRO A 789 -11.04 -36.38 17.33
CA PRO A 789 -12.03 -37.33 17.80
C PRO A 789 -12.88 -36.76 18.94
N GLY A 790 -14.20 -36.97 18.87
CA GLY A 790 -15.15 -36.39 19.82
C GLY A 790 -15.52 -34.93 19.55
N ALA A 791 -15.00 -34.28 18.51
CA ALA A 791 -15.34 -32.89 18.19
C ALA A 791 -15.64 -32.65 16.71
N ALA A 792 -14.73 -33.03 15.82
CA ALA A 792 -14.81 -32.74 14.39
C ALA A 792 -14.07 -33.79 13.56
N TYR A 793 -14.59 -34.11 12.38
CA TYR A 793 -14.02 -35.04 11.41
C TYR A 793 -14.24 -34.47 10.01
N ALA A 794 -13.23 -34.57 9.17
CA ALA A 794 -13.28 -34.31 7.74
C ALA A 794 -12.91 -35.60 7.02
N LEU A 795 -13.74 -36.02 6.06
CA LEU A 795 -13.41 -37.11 5.17
C LEU A 795 -13.47 -36.65 3.71
N TYR A 796 -12.59 -37.20 2.89
CA TYR A 796 -12.62 -37.07 1.44
C TYR A 796 -12.67 -38.45 0.80
N LEU A 797 -13.71 -38.69 0.01
CA LEU A 797 -14.00 -39.92 -0.72
C LEU A 797 -13.69 -39.66 -2.20
N PRO A 798 -12.49 -40.02 -2.71
CA PRO A 798 -12.09 -39.68 -4.08
C PRO A 798 -12.92 -40.35 -5.18
N GLU A 799 -13.64 -41.43 -4.85
CA GLU A 799 -14.52 -42.16 -5.77
C GLU A 799 -15.99 -42.10 -5.34
N GLY A 800 -16.30 -41.33 -4.28
CA GLY A 800 -17.62 -41.31 -3.66
C GLY A 800 -18.00 -42.66 -3.05
N GLY A 801 -19.26 -43.07 -3.21
CA GLY A 801 -19.77 -44.36 -2.74
C GLY A 801 -19.98 -44.43 -1.22
N ARG A 802 -19.82 -45.63 -0.65
CA ARG A 802 -20.06 -45.89 0.77
C ARG A 802 -18.76 -45.89 1.57
N VAL A 803 -18.81 -45.30 2.77
CA VAL A 803 -17.72 -45.30 3.73
C VAL A 803 -18.25 -45.64 5.12
N THR A 804 -17.52 -46.46 5.87
CA THR A 804 -17.78 -46.71 7.28
C THR A 804 -16.73 -45.99 8.12
N VAL A 805 -17.14 -45.09 9.01
CA VAL A 805 -16.24 -44.31 9.88
C VAL A 805 -16.56 -44.55 11.35
N ALA A 806 -15.51 -44.69 12.17
CA ALA A 806 -15.64 -44.78 13.61
C ALA A 806 -15.60 -43.38 14.25
N LEU A 807 -16.73 -42.96 14.82
CA LEU A 807 -16.87 -41.74 15.61
C LEU A 807 -16.83 -42.06 17.11
N ALA A 808 -16.43 -41.11 17.95
CA ALA A 808 -16.50 -41.28 19.41
C ALA A 808 -17.97 -41.43 19.85
N GLY A 809 -18.25 -42.47 20.63
CA GLY A 809 -19.60 -43.05 20.85
C GLY A 809 -20.53 -42.27 21.78
N ASP A 810 -20.03 -41.29 22.51
CA ASP A 810 -20.71 -40.56 23.58
C ASP A 810 -21.46 -39.31 23.11
N HIS A 811 -21.56 -39.10 21.79
CA HIS A 811 -22.08 -37.86 21.21
C HIS A 811 -22.96 -38.11 19.98
N SER A 812 -23.83 -37.14 19.70
CA SER A 812 -24.50 -37.00 18.40
C SER A 812 -23.73 -36.00 17.54
N TYR A 813 -23.71 -36.22 16.23
CA TYR A 813 -22.97 -35.42 15.27
C TYR A 813 -23.86 -34.96 14.12
N GLN A 814 -23.63 -33.73 13.67
CA GLN A 814 -24.13 -33.23 12.40
C GLN A 814 -23.18 -33.66 11.29
N VAL A 815 -23.73 -34.26 10.24
CA VAL A 815 -23.05 -34.66 9.01
C VAL A 815 -23.49 -33.70 7.92
N ASP A 816 -22.54 -33.07 7.24
CA ASP A 816 -22.77 -32.10 6.17
C ASP A 816 -21.88 -32.48 4.97
N TRP A 817 -22.47 -32.71 3.80
CA TRP A 817 -21.75 -33.09 2.57
C TRP A 817 -21.35 -31.87 1.74
N TRP A 818 -20.21 -31.99 1.07
CA TRP A 818 -19.65 -30.99 0.17
C TRP A 818 -19.31 -31.66 -1.16
N ASN A 819 -19.71 -31.03 -2.27
CA ASN A 819 -19.37 -31.48 -3.62
C ASN A 819 -18.11 -30.75 -4.11
N PRO A 820 -16.95 -31.42 -4.19
CA PRO A 820 -15.70 -30.81 -4.62
C PRO A 820 -15.71 -30.30 -6.07
N ALA A 821 -16.60 -30.82 -6.92
CA ALA A 821 -16.72 -30.40 -8.32
C ALA A 821 -17.59 -29.15 -8.52
N ASN A 822 -18.40 -28.77 -7.52
CA ASN A 822 -19.20 -27.54 -7.56
C ASN A 822 -19.02 -26.72 -6.27
N PRO A 823 -17.80 -26.22 -6.00
CA PRO A 823 -17.46 -25.51 -4.77
C PRO A 823 -18.01 -24.08 -4.70
N GLN A 824 -18.41 -23.49 -5.84
CA GLN A 824 -18.77 -22.07 -5.94
C GLN A 824 -20.01 -21.70 -5.12
N ASP A 825 -20.90 -22.65 -4.88
CA ASP A 825 -22.11 -22.39 -4.10
C ASP A 825 -21.77 -22.17 -2.61
N GLY A 826 -20.62 -22.65 -2.12
CA GLY A 826 -20.24 -22.54 -0.71
C GLY A 826 -21.20 -23.25 0.27
N VAL A 827 -22.18 -23.98 -0.26
CA VAL A 827 -23.28 -24.57 0.51
C VAL A 827 -22.98 -26.04 0.80
N PHE A 828 -23.00 -26.37 2.08
CA PHE A 828 -23.07 -27.77 2.50
C PHE A 828 -24.49 -28.31 2.28
N GLY A 829 -24.58 -29.51 1.70
CA GLY A 829 -25.84 -30.18 1.41
C GLY A 829 -26.00 -31.50 2.16
N HIS A 830 -27.16 -32.14 1.95
CA HIS A 830 -27.46 -33.48 2.43
C HIS A 830 -27.19 -33.68 3.92
N THR A 831 -27.60 -32.70 4.73
CA THR A 831 -27.36 -32.70 6.17
C THR A 831 -28.13 -33.82 6.88
N ALA A 832 -27.45 -34.53 7.77
CA ALA A 832 -28.03 -35.57 8.60
C ALA A 832 -27.50 -35.47 10.04
N THR A 833 -28.17 -36.15 10.97
CA THR A 833 -27.69 -36.34 12.35
C THR A 833 -27.44 -37.82 12.59
N VAL A 834 -26.30 -38.15 13.19
CA VAL A 834 -25.89 -39.53 13.48
C VAL A 834 -25.40 -39.63 14.92
N ASN A 835 -25.58 -40.79 15.55
CA ASN A 835 -24.97 -41.07 16.84
C ASN A 835 -23.54 -41.59 16.63
N GLY A 836 -22.69 -41.37 17.63
CA GLY A 836 -21.32 -41.89 17.66
C GLY A 836 -21.26 -43.42 17.57
N GLY A 837 -20.07 -43.95 17.32
CA GLY A 837 -19.84 -45.35 17.01
C GLY A 837 -19.46 -45.56 15.54
N ALA A 838 -19.52 -46.81 15.07
CA ALA A 838 -19.27 -47.13 13.67
C ALA A 838 -20.52 -46.81 12.84
N ILE A 839 -20.41 -45.82 11.96
CA ILE A 839 -21.51 -45.38 11.09
C ILE A 839 -21.18 -45.63 9.63
N GLU A 840 -22.17 -46.06 8.84
CA GLU A 840 -22.07 -46.11 7.38
C GLU A 840 -22.66 -44.83 6.79
N LEU A 841 -21.91 -44.18 5.92
CA LEU A 841 -22.29 -42.98 5.18
C LEU A 841 -22.25 -43.29 3.68
N THR A 842 -23.20 -42.76 2.92
CA THR A 842 -23.28 -42.91 1.46
C THR A 842 -23.19 -41.54 0.80
N ALA A 843 -22.24 -41.38 -0.12
CA ALA A 843 -22.08 -40.18 -0.92
C ALA A 843 -23.39 -39.86 -1.68
N PRO A 844 -23.83 -38.58 -1.71
CA PRO A 844 -25.12 -38.22 -2.31
C PRO A 844 -25.26 -38.44 -3.82
N GLY A 845 -24.16 -38.60 -4.55
CA GLY A 845 -24.17 -38.73 -6.00
C GLY A 845 -22.87 -39.32 -6.57
N PRO A 846 -22.72 -39.33 -7.91
CA PRO A 846 -21.49 -39.77 -8.56
C PRO A 846 -20.33 -38.81 -8.29
N GLY A 847 -19.11 -39.27 -8.58
CA GLY A 847 -17.89 -38.49 -8.39
C GLY A 847 -17.37 -38.54 -6.95
N ASP A 848 -16.37 -37.72 -6.67
CA ASP A 848 -15.79 -37.54 -5.35
C ASP A 848 -16.68 -36.68 -4.45
N TRP A 849 -16.58 -36.91 -3.15
CA TRP A 849 -17.33 -36.16 -2.15
C TRP A 849 -16.48 -35.90 -0.91
N ALA A 850 -16.64 -34.72 -0.32
CA ALA A 850 -16.11 -34.43 1.00
C ALA A 850 -17.26 -34.37 2.01
N VAL A 851 -16.99 -34.72 3.26
CA VAL A 851 -17.97 -34.65 4.33
C VAL A 851 -17.31 -34.12 5.58
N ARG A 852 -17.96 -33.14 6.22
CA ARG A 852 -17.62 -32.74 7.57
C ARG A 852 -18.61 -33.34 8.54
N ILE A 853 -18.11 -33.79 9.68
CA ILE A 853 -18.88 -34.34 10.78
C ILE A 853 -18.46 -33.60 12.02
N ARG A 854 -19.38 -32.93 12.71
CA ARG A 854 -19.05 -32.10 13.88
C ARG A 854 -20.12 -32.22 14.93
N LYS A 855 -19.74 -32.03 16.19
CA LYS A 855 -20.74 -31.80 17.24
C LYS A 855 -21.64 -30.64 16.84
N PRO A 856 -22.97 -30.75 17.01
CA PRO A 856 -23.85 -29.61 16.89
C PRO A 856 -23.34 -28.49 17.80
N PRO A 857 -23.51 -27.21 17.42
CA PRO A 857 -23.26 -26.12 18.35
C PRO A 857 -24.07 -26.39 19.63
N GLU A 858 -23.43 -26.31 20.80
CA GLU A 858 -24.19 -26.23 22.05
C GLU A 858 -25.11 -25.02 21.91
N ASN A 859 -26.43 -25.21 22.04
CA ASN A 859 -27.39 -24.10 22.05
C ASN A 859 -26.93 -23.12 23.13
N ARG A 860 -26.36 -21.99 22.71
CA ARG A 860 -26.04 -20.86 23.59
C ARG A 860 -27.27 -20.00 23.81
#